data_AF-A0A8H6M2X7-F1
#
_entry.id   AF-A0A8H6M2X7-F1
#
_cell.length_a   1.000
_cell.length_b   1.000
_cell.length_c   1.000
_cell.angle_alpha   90.00
_cell.angle_beta   90.00
_cell.angle_gamma   90.00
#
_symmetry.space_group_name_H-M   'P 1'
#
loop_
_entity.id
_entity.type
_entity.pdbx_description
1 polymer ?
#
loop_
_entity_poly.entity_id
_entity_poly.type
_entity_poly.pdbx_seq_one_letter_code
_entity_poly.pdbx_strand_id
1 'polypeptide(L)'
;MPGGVFAPVPRLLRCNDPPTEAESASILSHITAIQAELSRQRDGNPQPPHDITQRGWHVESLRLHRSLLYGVRNIPEEIMETIFDQALQVPGPNRRHIILNRIMRVSQRWRAIALEFSPLWSKLPDVLWDRDSPFTDGSVGIDRICEVKEAVILYLERSRNHPITFLLRINHGTHEDTRVLEEAERLFETLILHVDRWATVDLSISFKLLRIHSRSIIGNLPQLHSLNLKVTNWEQCTVRAIDCFTSCPSLQHFSLATRNWYSHDELVSEMQWAQLKTFEDRRETSLASRTFAKRSESATTGISCDIKLGDREYMEKQLSQFSASDITELNVNCSGSDMAMVNNAIQYFAESLTLPKLVGLKLDVTEAWSPNFSLNHVLSFIRRSGCSLKRLHLIYELLDIGAAPPGALSQILALSDELEDLRCSLIPPNTLKSMTLDATSPANILVPELRVLRIRTPPYVLSTWSSKLDPALLNDLARSRIDTQSADSKLELMISFEDQITCSKVFCSLESERWGYPTTTESPSQMAKMKAWRTGLRYLGGNFGNRLSSTYYKEGWKLNEIIKEMEAYSITGFEQMLLLQKYDIPELLDRASYVSAERIPCASMYKLSERLLAMKEKFWHPFLHEIDDGRRWVTKNNGFCLAYV
;
A
#
# COMPACT_ATOMS: atom_id res chain seq x y z
N MET A 1 -23.66 41.78 23.47
CA MET A 1 -24.44 40.60 23.89
C MET A 1 -25.26 40.98 25.13
N PRO A 2 -26.59 41.07 25.05
CA PRO A 2 -27.42 41.44 26.21
C PRO A 2 -27.79 40.18 27.00
N GLY A 3 -27.37 40.11 28.27
CA GLY A 3 -27.67 39.00 29.18
C GLY A 3 -26.66 37.86 29.12
N GLY A 4 -25.39 38.13 29.47
CA GLY A 4 -24.34 37.11 29.52
C GLY A 4 -24.61 36.05 30.59
N VAL A 5 -25.29 34.97 30.21
CA VAL A 5 -25.33 33.74 31.01
C VAL A 5 -23.92 33.18 31.01
N PHE A 6 -23.19 33.44 32.09
CA PHE A 6 -21.86 32.86 32.28
C PHE A 6 -22.01 31.34 32.30
N ALA A 7 -21.22 30.64 31.49
CA ALA A 7 -21.10 29.19 31.62
C ALA A 7 -20.75 28.87 33.09
N PRO A 8 -21.35 27.85 33.72
CA PRO A 8 -21.08 27.50 35.11
C PRO A 8 -19.60 27.18 35.34
N VAL A 9 -18.89 26.79 34.28
CA VAL A 9 -17.45 26.47 34.31
C VAL A 9 -16.76 27.03 33.05
N PRO A 10 -16.48 28.34 32.97
CA PRO A 10 -15.97 28.97 31.75
C PRO A 10 -14.61 28.45 31.28
N ARG A 11 -13.79 27.96 32.21
CA ARG A 11 -12.46 27.40 31.88
C ARG A 11 -12.55 26.16 30.98
N LEU A 12 -13.55 25.29 31.20
CA LEU A 12 -13.69 24.04 30.47
C LEU A 12 -14.16 24.23 29.02
N LEU A 13 -14.67 25.42 28.68
CA LEU A 13 -14.94 25.80 27.29
C LEU A 13 -13.67 26.12 26.51
N ARG A 14 -12.53 26.33 27.20
CA ARG A 14 -11.24 26.69 26.60
C ARG A 14 -10.21 25.56 26.63
N CYS A 15 -10.49 24.45 27.33
CA CYS A 15 -9.61 23.29 27.41
C CYS A 15 -10.41 21.97 27.39
N ASN A 16 -9.74 20.86 27.08
CA ASN A 16 -10.34 19.51 27.15
C ASN A 16 -10.03 18.78 28.45
N ASP A 17 -9.80 19.50 29.54
CA ASP A 17 -9.62 18.88 30.85
C ASP A 17 -10.94 18.26 31.33
N PRO A 18 -10.89 17.16 32.11
CA PRO A 18 -12.06 16.60 32.74
C PRO A 18 -12.67 17.61 33.73
N PRO A 19 -14.01 17.72 33.78
CA PRO A 19 -14.65 18.41 34.87
C PRO A 19 -14.41 17.65 36.18
N THR A 20 -14.17 18.39 37.27
CA THR A 20 -14.25 17.81 38.63
C THR A 20 -15.67 17.35 38.92
N GLU A 21 -15.88 16.55 39.98
CA GLU A 21 -17.23 16.12 40.38
C GLU A 21 -18.15 17.32 40.67
N ALA A 22 -17.64 18.34 41.37
CA ALA A 22 -18.39 19.57 41.67
C ALA A 22 -18.74 20.37 40.41
N GLU A 23 -17.81 20.49 39.46
CA GLU A 23 -18.06 21.14 38.17
C GLU A 23 -19.05 20.36 37.32
N SER A 24 -18.96 19.02 37.31
CA SER A 24 -19.90 18.14 36.62
C SER A 24 -21.31 18.33 37.17
N ALA A 25 -21.48 18.36 38.49
CA ALA A 25 -22.76 18.63 39.14
C ALA A 25 -23.31 20.02 38.76
N SER A 26 -22.45 21.05 38.73
CA SER A 26 -22.83 22.40 38.31
C SER A 26 -23.27 22.45 36.83
N ILE A 27 -22.54 21.79 35.93
CA ILE A 27 -22.88 21.69 34.50
C ILE A 27 -24.21 20.95 34.32
N LEU A 28 -24.42 19.83 35.01
CA LEU A 28 -25.67 19.05 34.95
C LEU A 28 -26.87 19.85 35.47
N SER A 29 -26.70 20.58 36.56
CA SER A 29 -27.73 21.48 37.09
C SER A 29 -28.07 22.58 36.08
N HIS A 30 -27.07 23.16 35.41
CA HIS A 30 -27.28 24.18 34.38
C HIS A 30 -27.98 23.62 33.14
N ILE A 31 -27.58 22.43 32.67
CA ILE A 31 -28.25 21.71 31.58
C ILE A 31 -29.73 21.48 31.92
N THR A 32 -30.00 21.01 33.13
CA THR A 32 -31.37 20.73 33.60
C THR A 32 -32.22 22.00 33.63
N ALA A 33 -31.65 23.12 34.10
CA ALA A 33 -32.33 24.42 34.11
C ALA A 33 -32.67 24.91 32.69
N ILE A 34 -31.73 24.83 31.74
CA ILE A 34 -31.98 25.22 30.34
C ILE A 34 -33.03 24.30 29.68
N GLN A 35 -32.98 23.00 29.94
CA GLN A 35 -33.98 22.06 29.44
C GLN A 35 -35.37 22.36 29.97
N ALA A 36 -35.50 22.66 31.27
CA ALA A 36 -36.78 23.05 31.87
C ALA A 36 -37.33 24.33 31.22
N GLU A 37 -36.47 25.31 30.93
CA GLU A 37 -36.89 26.55 30.27
C GLU A 37 -37.32 26.31 28.81
N LEU A 38 -36.58 25.51 28.06
CA LEU A 38 -36.98 25.10 26.69
C LEU A 38 -38.30 24.33 26.67
N SER A 39 -38.58 23.50 27.69
CA SER A 39 -39.86 22.81 27.82
C SER A 39 -41.00 23.79 28.11
N ARG A 40 -40.82 24.75 29.03
CA ARG A 40 -41.83 25.81 29.29
C ARG A 40 -42.15 26.62 28.04
N GLN A 41 -41.13 26.95 27.23
CA GLN A 41 -41.31 27.64 25.95
C GLN A 41 -42.08 26.79 24.91
N ARG A 42 -41.97 25.47 24.99
CA ARG A 42 -42.69 24.54 24.10
C ARG A 42 -44.17 24.41 24.49
N ASP A 43 -44.47 24.45 25.79
CA ASP A 43 -45.82 24.26 26.32
C ASP A 43 -46.63 25.57 26.38
N GLY A 44 -45.98 26.73 26.23
CA GLY A 44 -46.61 28.06 26.15
C GLY A 44 -47.14 28.43 24.75
N ASN A 45 -48.12 29.34 24.69
CA ASN A 45 -48.71 29.91 23.47
C ASN A 45 -47.64 30.38 22.45
N PRO A 46 -47.94 30.43 21.13
CA PRO A 46 -46.98 30.74 20.08
C PRO A 46 -46.22 32.04 20.37
N GLN A 47 -44.92 31.90 20.60
CA GLN A 47 -44.05 32.99 21.03
C GLN A 47 -43.81 34.04 19.92
N PRO A 48 -43.64 35.33 20.27
CA PRO A 48 -43.30 36.38 19.33
C PRO A 48 -41.91 36.19 18.69
N PRO A 49 -41.63 36.79 17.52
CA PRO A 49 -40.40 36.56 16.74
C PRO A 49 -39.08 36.83 17.48
N HIS A 50 -39.09 37.66 18.53
CA HIS A 50 -37.90 37.95 19.35
C HIS A 50 -37.44 36.77 20.20
N ASP A 51 -38.28 35.77 20.46
CA ASP A 51 -37.94 34.57 21.24
C ASP A 51 -37.21 33.49 20.41
N ILE A 52 -37.25 33.58 19.07
CA ILE A 52 -36.54 32.63 18.17
C ILE A 52 -35.03 32.68 18.43
N THR A 53 -34.50 33.88 18.67
CA THR A 53 -33.07 34.05 18.97
C THR A 53 -32.74 33.39 20.30
N GLN A 54 -33.53 33.61 21.36
CA GLN A 54 -33.30 33.04 22.69
C GLN A 54 -33.33 31.50 22.69
N ARG A 55 -34.29 30.91 21.96
CA ARG A 55 -34.34 29.45 21.78
C ARG A 55 -33.09 28.92 21.09
N GLY A 56 -32.60 29.60 20.05
CA GLY A 56 -31.33 29.27 19.38
C GLY A 56 -30.15 29.28 20.36
N TRP A 57 -30.07 30.28 21.23
CA TRP A 57 -29.05 30.36 22.28
C TRP A 57 -29.14 29.21 23.29
N HIS A 58 -30.34 28.84 23.75
CA HIS A 58 -30.52 27.72 24.68
C HIS A 58 -30.09 26.38 24.05
N VAL A 59 -30.42 26.14 22.78
CA VAL A 59 -30.00 24.92 22.06
C VAL A 59 -28.47 24.86 21.93
N GLU A 60 -27.84 25.97 21.53
CA GLU A 60 -26.39 26.04 21.41
C GLU A 60 -25.70 25.89 22.77
N SER A 61 -26.24 26.52 23.82
CA SER A 61 -25.76 26.36 25.19
C SER A 61 -25.84 24.90 25.65
N LEU A 62 -26.95 24.20 25.41
CA LEU A 62 -27.06 22.78 25.73
C LEU A 62 -26.04 21.94 24.99
N ARG A 63 -25.82 22.22 23.69
CA ARG A 63 -24.81 21.53 22.88
C ARG A 63 -23.41 21.69 23.47
N LEU A 64 -23.03 22.93 23.82
CA LEU A 64 -21.73 23.24 24.41
C LEU A 64 -21.55 22.57 25.77
N HIS A 65 -22.52 22.69 26.69
CA HIS A 65 -22.41 22.15 28.04
C HIS A 65 -22.46 20.61 28.08
N ARG A 66 -23.27 19.97 27.23
CA ARG A 66 -23.21 18.52 27.05
C ARG A 66 -21.84 18.09 26.54
N SER A 67 -21.20 18.91 25.71
CA SER A 67 -19.87 18.57 25.21
C SER A 67 -18.78 18.58 26.28
N LEU A 68 -18.96 19.34 27.36
CA LEU A 68 -18.10 19.32 28.54
C LEU A 68 -18.21 18.02 29.35
N LEU A 69 -19.31 17.27 29.19
CA LEU A 69 -19.55 16.00 29.88
C LEU A 69 -19.32 14.78 28.97
N TYR A 70 -18.86 14.96 27.73
CA TYR A 70 -18.58 13.83 26.85
C TYR A 70 -17.49 12.93 27.43
N GLY A 71 -17.67 11.61 27.23
CA GLY A 71 -16.76 10.59 27.71
C GLY A 71 -15.30 10.80 27.30
N VAL A 72 -15.03 11.49 26.18
CA VAL A 72 -13.69 11.85 25.70
C VAL A 72 -12.84 12.57 26.76
N ARG A 73 -13.47 13.38 27.64
CA ARG A 73 -12.74 14.10 28.70
C ARG A 73 -12.41 13.21 29.90
N ASN A 74 -13.15 12.11 30.08
CA ASN A 74 -13.04 11.19 31.21
C ASN A 74 -12.40 9.84 30.83
N ILE A 75 -11.80 9.75 29.64
CA ILE A 75 -11.07 8.54 29.23
C ILE A 75 -9.88 8.34 30.20
N PRO A 76 -9.69 7.14 30.77
CA PRO A 76 -8.49 6.81 31.57
C PRO A 76 -7.19 7.00 30.78
N GLU A 77 -6.08 7.27 31.47
CA GLU A 77 -4.82 7.59 30.80
C GLU A 77 -4.30 6.43 29.97
N GLU A 78 -4.47 5.20 30.45
CA GLU A 78 -4.06 3.96 29.78
C GLU A 78 -4.81 3.76 28.44
N ILE A 79 -6.08 4.18 28.41
CA ILE A 79 -6.89 4.13 27.18
C ILE A 79 -6.48 5.26 26.23
N MET A 80 -6.15 6.44 26.75
CA MET A 80 -5.61 7.55 25.96
C MET A 80 -4.27 7.20 25.33
N GLU A 81 -3.37 6.55 26.08
CA GLU A 81 -2.09 6.02 25.60
C GLU A 81 -2.29 5.05 24.44
N THR A 82 -3.23 4.11 24.58
CA THR A 82 -3.60 3.16 23.52
C THR A 82 -4.15 3.87 22.29
N ILE A 83 -5.03 4.87 22.47
CA ILE A 83 -5.57 5.69 21.37
C ILE A 83 -4.44 6.45 20.67
N PHE A 84 -3.51 7.03 21.42
CA PHE A 84 -2.37 7.75 20.86
C PHE A 84 -1.47 6.82 20.06
N ASP A 85 -1.12 5.64 20.59
CA ASP A 85 -0.29 4.69 19.85
C ASP A 85 -0.95 4.30 18.51
N GLN A 86 -2.24 3.95 18.53
CA GLN A 86 -3.01 3.62 17.32
C GLN A 86 -3.06 4.79 16.34
N ALA A 87 -3.30 6.02 16.81
CA ALA A 87 -3.31 7.22 15.97
C ALA A 87 -1.95 7.48 15.30
N LEU A 88 -0.85 6.98 15.86
CA LEU A 88 0.50 7.12 15.33
C LEU A 88 0.93 5.97 14.39
N GLN A 89 0.09 4.96 14.16
CA GLN A 89 0.35 3.86 13.22
C GLN A 89 0.11 4.25 11.74
N VAL A 90 -0.02 5.55 11.44
CA VAL A 90 -0.23 6.04 10.08
C VAL A 90 1.04 5.90 9.24
N PRO A 91 0.99 5.21 8.09
CA PRO A 91 2.14 5.11 7.20
C PRO A 91 2.44 6.44 6.53
N GLY A 92 3.72 6.73 6.34
CA GLY A 92 4.20 7.88 5.57
C GLY A 92 5.28 8.69 6.30
N PRO A 93 6.12 9.39 5.53
CA PRO A 93 7.27 10.10 6.07
C PRO A 93 6.84 11.19 7.05
N ASN A 94 7.41 11.20 8.26
CA ASN A 94 7.20 12.21 9.30
C ASN A 94 5.75 12.42 9.77
N ARG A 95 4.77 11.63 9.30
CA ARG A 95 3.37 11.75 9.72
C ARG A 95 3.20 11.52 11.22
N ARG A 96 3.96 10.57 11.78
CA ARG A 96 4.00 10.31 13.22
C ARG A 96 4.36 11.56 14.01
N HIS A 97 5.43 12.26 13.64
CA HIS A 97 5.87 13.48 14.31
C HIS A 97 4.80 14.58 14.25
N ILE A 98 4.18 14.77 13.08
CA ILE A 98 3.10 15.76 12.90
C ILE A 98 1.89 15.42 13.78
N ILE A 99 1.47 14.14 13.81
CA ILE A 99 0.32 13.70 14.61
C ILE A 99 0.63 13.82 16.10
N LEU A 100 1.81 13.41 16.57
CA LEU A 100 2.22 13.55 17.97
C LEU A 100 2.22 15.02 18.40
N ASN A 101 2.76 15.92 17.56
CA ASN A 101 2.71 17.37 17.81
C ASN A 101 1.27 17.91 17.89
N ARG A 102 0.35 17.37 17.07
CA ARG A 102 -1.07 17.75 17.13
C ARG A 102 -1.73 17.24 18.41
N ILE A 103 -1.48 15.99 18.81
CA ILE A 103 -1.95 15.39 20.06
C ILE A 103 -1.54 16.26 21.25
N MET A 104 -0.26 16.65 21.31
CA MET A 104 0.28 17.52 22.37
C MET A 104 -0.29 18.95 22.38
N ARG A 105 -1.00 19.36 21.32
CA ARG A 105 -1.65 20.68 21.22
C ARG A 105 -3.15 20.65 21.56
N VAL A 106 -3.74 19.47 21.77
CA VAL A 106 -5.19 19.33 22.05
C VAL A 106 -5.55 19.85 23.44
N SER A 107 -4.78 19.48 24.46
CA SER A 107 -4.96 19.94 25.85
C SER A 107 -3.68 19.73 26.67
N GLN A 108 -3.65 20.33 27.86
CA GLN A 108 -2.54 20.12 28.81
C GLN A 108 -2.48 18.65 29.26
N ARG A 109 -3.63 18.03 29.53
CA ARG A 109 -3.73 16.61 29.89
C ARG A 109 -3.19 15.70 28.79
N TRP A 110 -3.61 15.90 27.54
CA TRP A 110 -3.13 15.10 26.41
C TRP A 110 -1.63 15.25 26.21
N ARG A 111 -1.10 16.47 26.40
CA ARG A 111 0.33 16.73 26.37
C ARG A 111 1.08 16.01 27.49
N ALA A 112 0.58 16.05 28.72
CA ALA A 112 1.20 15.36 29.86
C ALA A 112 1.29 13.86 29.62
N ILE A 113 0.16 13.23 29.28
CA ILE A 113 0.09 11.80 28.94
C ILE A 113 1.07 11.47 27.81
N ALA A 114 1.06 12.25 26.72
CA ALA A 114 1.96 12.01 25.59
C ALA A 114 3.45 12.16 25.96
N LEU A 115 3.79 13.07 26.87
CA LEU A 115 5.18 13.29 27.32
C LEU A 115 5.67 12.24 28.32
N GLU A 116 4.76 11.63 29.08
CA GLU A 116 5.06 10.60 30.08
C GLU A 116 5.08 9.19 29.48
N PHE A 117 4.25 8.93 28.46
CA PHE A 117 4.19 7.65 27.78
C PHE A 117 5.35 7.47 26.80
N SER A 118 6.50 7.02 27.33
CA SER A 118 7.75 6.81 26.59
C SER A 118 7.63 5.98 25.30
N PRO A 119 6.78 4.93 25.18
CA PRO A 119 6.59 4.20 23.92
C PRO A 119 6.18 5.06 22.72
N LEU A 120 5.53 6.23 22.92
CA LEU A 120 5.20 7.12 21.79
C LEU A 120 6.46 7.69 21.11
N TRP A 121 7.57 7.73 21.82
CA TRP A 121 8.84 8.33 21.38
C TRP A 121 9.85 7.29 20.88
N SER A 122 9.53 6.00 20.94
CA SER A 122 10.42 4.91 20.53
C SER A 122 10.65 4.86 19.02
N LYS A 123 9.68 5.30 18.22
CA LYS A 123 9.82 5.44 16.76
C LYS A 123 10.26 6.85 16.42
N LEU A 124 11.54 6.98 16.04
CA LEU A 124 12.18 8.26 15.72
C LEU A 124 11.61 8.87 14.43
N PRO A 125 11.72 10.19 14.24
CA PRO A 125 11.41 10.84 12.96
C PRO A 125 12.21 10.23 11.80
N ASP A 126 11.64 10.22 10.60
CA ASP A 126 12.30 9.64 9.43
C ASP A 126 13.37 10.62 8.92
N VAL A 127 14.62 10.16 8.86
CA VAL A 127 15.73 10.93 8.31
C VAL A 127 15.88 10.55 6.85
N LEU A 128 15.25 11.34 5.97
CA LEU A 128 15.25 11.13 4.53
C LEU A 128 16.11 12.17 3.83
N TRP A 129 17.30 11.78 3.44
CA TRP A 129 18.21 12.53 2.59
C TRP A 129 18.44 11.78 1.28
N ASP A 130 17.75 12.21 0.23
CA ASP A 130 17.91 11.66 -1.10
C ASP A 130 18.15 12.76 -2.13
N ARG A 131 19.12 12.57 -3.03
CA ARG A 131 19.45 13.54 -4.07
C ARG A 131 18.27 13.82 -5.00
N ASP A 132 17.45 12.79 -5.22
CA ASP A 132 16.30 12.86 -6.12
C ASP A 132 15.08 13.51 -5.43
N SER A 133 15.22 13.91 -4.16
CA SER A 133 14.19 14.65 -3.46
C SER A 133 14.11 16.08 -4.00
N PRO A 134 12.93 16.56 -4.44
CA PRO A 134 12.77 17.93 -4.97
C PRO A 134 13.02 19.04 -3.93
N PHE A 135 13.39 18.67 -2.69
CA PHE A 135 13.66 19.56 -1.57
C PHE A 135 15.16 19.78 -1.30
N THR A 136 16.07 19.25 -2.12
CA THR A 136 17.53 19.39 -1.93
C THR A 136 18.11 20.56 -2.74
N ASP A 137 17.54 21.75 -2.60
CA ASP A 137 18.35 22.96 -2.83
C ASP A 137 19.32 23.10 -1.64
N GLY A 138 20.61 23.27 -1.90
CA GLY A 138 21.69 22.94 -0.96
C GLY A 138 21.60 23.58 0.43
N SER A 139 21.03 24.78 0.54
CA SER A 139 20.82 25.48 1.82
C SER A 139 19.67 24.91 2.64
N VAL A 140 18.54 24.55 2.00
CA VAL A 140 17.34 24.01 2.65
C VAL A 140 17.61 22.63 3.26
N GLY A 141 18.59 21.92 2.73
CA GLY A 141 19.02 20.63 3.24
C GLY A 141 19.60 20.71 4.67
N ILE A 142 20.59 21.57 4.90
CA ILE A 142 21.30 21.62 6.20
C ILE A 142 20.35 21.97 7.34
N ASP A 143 19.53 23.01 7.17
CA ASP A 143 18.56 23.44 8.18
C ASP A 143 17.61 22.30 8.56
N ARG A 144 17.18 21.53 7.56
CA ARG A 144 16.32 20.36 7.78
C ARG A 144 17.03 19.24 8.54
N ILE A 145 18.32 18.97 8.29
CA ILE A 145 19.06 17.99 9.09
C ILE A 145 19.14 18.45 10.54
N CYS A 146 19.44 19.73 10.78
CA CYS A 146 19.51 20.28 12.13
C CYS A 146 18.17 20.14 12.87
N GLU A 147 17.06 20.51 12.24
CA GLU A 147 15.71 20.34 12.81
C GLU A 147 15.39 18.87 13.13
N VAL A 148 15.71 17.96 12.19
CA VAL A 148 15.47 16.52 12.39
C VAL A 148 16.37 15.97 13.49
N LYS A 149 17.62 16.42 13.59
CA LYS A 149 18.58 16.04 14.63
C LYS A 149 18.09 16.46 16.01
N GLU A 150 17.62 17.70 16.17
CA GLU A 150 17.01 18.17 17.42
C GLU A 150 15.78 17.32 17.80
N ALA A 151 14.93 16.99 16.82
CA ALA A 151 13.79 16.12 17.05
C ALA A 151 14.23 14.69 17.45
N VAL A 152 15.26 14.13 16.81
CA VAL A 152 15.81 12.82 17.15
C VAL A 152 16.35 12.80 18.58
N ILE A 153 17.12 13.82 18.98
CA ILE A 153 17.64 13.95 20.35
C ILE A 153 16.48 13.98 21.36
N LEU A 154 15.47 14.81 21.12
CA LEU A 154 14.28 14.88 21.96
C LEU A 154 13.59 13.51 22.08
N TYR A 155 13.47 12.75 20.98
CA TYR A 155 12.85 11.43 20.99
C TYR A 155 13.69 10.41 21.75
N LEU A 156 15.02 10.45 21.60
CA LEU A 156 15.93 9.56 22.32
C LEU A 156 15.86 9.80 23.84
N GLU A 157 15.80 11.05 24.27
CA GLU A 157 15.61 11.43 25.68
C GLU A 157 14.26 10.93 26.23
N ARG A 158 13.19 11.11 25.46
CA ARG A 158 11.81 10.80 25.90
C ARG A 158 11.49 9.30 25.88
N SER A 159 12.09 8.56 24.96
CA SER A 159 11.94 7.11 24.87
C SER A 159 12.66 6.35 26.00
N ARG A 160 13.57 6.99 26.73
CA ARG A 160 14.29 6.42 27.88
C ARG A 160 15.03 5.13 27.53
N ASN A 161 14.60 3.98 28.05
CA ASN A 161 15.20 2.67 27.79
C ASN A 161 14.36 1.82 26.81
N HIS A 162 13.35 2.41 26.16
CA HIS A 162 12.52 1.65 25.22
C HIS A 162 13.32 1.30 23.95
N PRO A 163 13.06 0.12 23.36
CA PRO A 163 13.62 -0.26 22.08
C PRO A 163 13.26 0.77 21.00
N ILE A 164 14.23 1.19 20.19
CA ILE A 164 14.03 2.24 19.19
C ILE A 164 13.86 1.68 17.78
N THR A 165 12.97 2.33 17.03
CA THR A 165 12.73 2.08 15.61
C THR A 165 13.05 3.34 14.82
N PHE A 166 13.85 3.24 13.78
CA PHE A 166 14.17 4.40 12.95
C PHE A 166 14.50 4.04 11.52
N LEU A 167 14.34 5.05 10.66
CA LEU A 167 14.73 5.03 9.26
C LEU A 167 15.71 6.18 9.03
N LEU A 168 16.93 5.83 8.61
CA LEU A 168 18.00 6.75 8.28
C LEU A 168 18.46 6.47 6.86
N ARG A 169 18.12 7.35 5.93
CA ARG A 169 18.54 7.28 4.53
C ARG A 169 19.36 8.50 4.18
N ILE A 170 20.64 8.24 3.92
CA ILE A 170 21.68 9.17 3.56
C ILE A 170 22.25 8.71 2.20
N ASN A 171 21.56 9.09 1.11
CA ASN A 171 22.05 8.86 -0.25
C ASN A 171 22.88 10.07 -0.69
N HIS A 172 24.19 10.06 -0.44
CA HIS A 172 25.09 11.07 -0.99
C HIS A 172 25.68 10.62 -2.33
N GLY A 173 25.58 11.50 -3.34
CA GLY A 173 26.33 11.37 -4.59
C GLY A 173 27.84 11.55 -4.36
N THR A 174 28.64 11.29 -5.39
CA THR A 174 30.10 11.23 -5.30
C THR A 174 30.81 12.58 -5.11
N HIS A 175 30.14 13.73 -5.20
CA HIS A 175 30.84 14.99 -5.42
C HIS A 175 30.51 16.23 -4.56
N GLU A 176 29.47 16.33 -3.73
CA GLU A 176 29.13 17.65 -3.14
C GLU A 176 28.60 17.64 -1.69
N ASP A 177 28.96 18.74 -1.01
CA ASP A 177 28.78 19.23 0.37
C ASP A 177 29.31 18.40 1.55
N THR A 178 30.56 18.69 1.97
CA THR A 178 31.17 18.12 3.16
C THR A 178 30.41 18.43 4.44
N ARG A 179 29.72 19.58 4.53
CA ARG A 179 29.03 20.00 5.77
C ARG A 179 27.81 19.14 6.05
N VAL A 180 27.06 18.82 5.00
CA VAL A 180 25.92 17.92 5.10
C VAL A 180 26.37 16.56 5.61
N LEU A 181 27.47 16.03 5.05
CA LEU A 181 28.03 14.76 5.47
C LEU A 181 28.47 14.80 6.95
N GLU A 182 29.10 15.89 7.38
CA GLU A 182 29.49 16.10 8.78
C GLU A 182 28.27 16.11 9.73
N GLU A 183 27.16 16.77 9.36
CA GLU A 183 25.94 16.73 10.19
C GLU A 183 25.24 15.37 10.17
N ALA A 184 25.25 14.68 9.03
CA ALA A 184 24.74 13.32 8.91
C ALA A 184 25.58 12.34 9.77
N GLU A 185 26.90 12.51 9.79
CA GLU A 185 27.82 11.76 10.64
C GLU A 185 27.52 12.01 12.13
N ARG A 186 27.40 13.28 12.55
CA ARG A 186 27.02 13.64 13.93
C ARG A 186 25.67 13.06 14.36
N LEU A 187 24.69 13.05 13.44
CA LEU A 187 23.40 12.44 13.70
C LEU A 187 23.52 10.92 13.86
N PHE A 188 24.31 10.26 13.00
CA PHE A 188 24.54 8.82 13.11
C PHE A 188 25.30 8.45 14.38
N GLU A 189 26.31 9.23 14.78
CA GLU A 189 27.00 9.12 16.07
C GLU A 189 26.01 9.18 17.23
N THR A 190 25.07 10.13 17.19
CA THR A 190 24.01 10.26 18.21
C THR A 190 23.17 8.98 18.31
N LEU A 191 22.84 8.35 17.17
CA LEU A 191 22.08 7.08 17.17
C LEU A 191 22.90 5.90 17.70
N ILE A 192 24.20 5.87 17.42
CA ILE A 192 25.13 4.82 17.87
C ILE A 192 25.31 4.83 19.39
N LEU A 193 25.19 5.99 20.05
CA LEU A 193 25.19 6.07 21.51
C LEU A 193 24.04 5.28 22.17
N HIS A 194 23.03 4.90 21.39
CA HIS A 194 21.87 4.11 21.83
C HIS A 194 21.74 2.78 21.07
N VAL A 195 22.85 2.25 20.55
CA VAL A 195 22.89 1.02 19.74
C VAL A 195 22.31 -0.20 20.47
N ASP A 196 22.44 -0.25 21.79
CA ASP A 196 21.89 -1.30 22.66
C ASP A 196 20.35 -1.40 22.61
N ARG A 197 19.70 -0.30 22.23
CA ARG A 197 18.24 -0.17 22.14
C ARG A 197 17.72 -0.38 20.73
N TRP A 198 18.56 -0.56 19.72
CA TRP A 198 18.11 -0.68 18.33
C TRP A 198 17.25 -1.92 18.16
N ALA A 199 16.00 -1.74 17.71
CA ALA A 199 15.04 -2.82 17.57
C ALA A 199 14.74 -3.10 16.09
N THR A 200 14.28 -2.07 15.37
CA THR A 200 13.95 -2.12 13.95
C THR A 200 14.64 -0.97 13.23
N VAL A 201 15.54 -1.28 12.32
CA VAL A 201 16.48 -0.30 11.75
C VAL A 201 16.45 -0.38 10.23
N ASP A 202 16.11 0.72 9.55
CA ASP A 202 16.28 0.91 8.10
C ASP A 202 17.42 1.91 7.87
N LEU A 203 18.58 1.41 7.46
CA LEU A 203 19.80 2.17 7.20
C LEU A 203 20.08 2.19 5.70
N SER A 204 20.07 3.36 5.08
CA SER A 204 20.69 3.58 3.77
C SER A 204 21.85 4.53 3.94
N ILE A 205 23.09 4.04 4.02
CA ILE A 205 24.26 4.85 4.36
C ILE A 205 25.47 4.50 3.49
N SER A 206 26.43 5.41 3.41
CA SER A 206 27.69 5.13 2.72
C SER A 206 28.50 4.08 3.48
N PHE A 207 29.22 3.23 2.75
CA PHE A 207 30.12 2.24 3.34
C PHE A 207 31.16 2.89 4.26
N LYS A 208 31.70 4.05 3.85
CA LYS A 208 32.68 4.81 4.63
C LYS A 208 32.14 5.16 6.02
N LEU A 209 30.93 5.71 6.10
CA LEU A 209 30.31 6.09 7.37
C LEU A 209 30.06 4.85 8.27
N LEU A 210 29.50 3.78 7.70
CA LEU A 210 29.28 2.54 8.43
C LEU A 210 30.58 1.93 8.97
N ARG A 211 31.65 2.00 8.18
CA ARG A 211 32.98 1.49 8.56
C ARG A 211 33.62 2.30 9.69
N ILE A 212 33.48 3.62 9.69
CA ILE A 212 34.02 4.48 10.76
C ILE A 212 33.46 4.06 12.12
N HIS A 213 32.18 3.71 12.16
CA HIS A 213 31.48 3.38 13.40
C HIS A 213 31.28 1.88 13.65
N SER A 214 31.84 1.00 12.82
CA SER A 214 31.60 -0.45 12.93
C SER A 214 31.96 -0.98 14.31
N ARG A 215 33.08 -0.51 14.88
CA ARG A 215 33.55 -0.91 16.22
C ARG A 215 32.59 -0.59 17.35
N SER A 216 31.83 0.50 17.24
CA SER A 216 30.84 0.88 18.26
C SER A 216 29.58 0.02 18.17
N ILE A 217 29.31 -0.55 16.99
CA ILE A 217 28.11 -1.36 16.72
C ILE A 217 28.35 -2.84 17.04
N ILE A 218 29.55 -3.38 16.72
CA ILE A 218 29.90 -4.79 16.96
C ILE A 218 29.60 -5.19 18.40
N GLY A 219 28.77 -6.23 18.58
CA GLY A 219 28.47 -6.82 19.88
C GLY A 219 27.48 -6.04 20.75
N ASN A 220 27.02 -4.86 20.32
CA ASN A 220 26.15 -3.98 21.10
C ASN A 220 24.70 -3.91 20.57
N LEU A 221 24.22 -4.97 19.91
CA LEU A 221 22.88 -5.03 19.29
C LEU A 221 21.98 -6.13 19.91
N PRO A 222 21.74 -6.13 21.23
CA PRO A 222 20.98 -7.20 21.89
C PRO A 222 19.48 -7.21 21.51
N GLN A 223 18.91 -6.06 21.16
CA GLN A 223 17.47 -5.90 20.87
C GLN A 223 17.14 -5.91 19.37
N LEU A 224 18.16 -5.94 18.50
CA LEU A 224 17.97 -5.79 17.06
C LEU A 224 17.32 -7.05 16.50
N HIS A 225 16.04 -6.93 16.13
CA HIS A 225 15.27 -8.04 15.55
C HIS A 225 14.96 -7.84 14.07
N SER A 226 15.07 -6.60 13.56
CA SER A 226 14.88 -6.31 12.14
C SER A 226 15.88 -5.27 11.63
N LEU A 227 16.63 -5.61 10.59
CA LEU A 227 17.61 -4.73 9.94
C LEU A 227 17.38 -4.70 8.44
N ASN A 228 17.15 -3.52 7.87
CA ASN A 228 17.17 -3.26 6.44
C ASN A 228 18.38 -2.36 6.12
N LEU A 229 19.42 -2.94 5.53
CA LEU A 229 20.69 -2.29 5.25
C LEU A 229 20.86 -2.06 3.76
N LYS A 230 20.89 -0.81 3.34
CA LYS A 230 21.29 -0.36 2.00
C LYS A 230 22.65 0.33 2.08
N VAL A 231 23.67 -0.22 1.44
CA VAL A 231 25.01 0.37 1.47
C VAL A 231 25.34 1.02 0.12
N THR A 232 25.74 2.29 0.15
CA THR A 232 26.15 3.07 -1.03
C THR A 232 27.67 3.31 -1.05
N ASN A 233 28.20 3.70 -2.22
CA ASN A 233 29.61 4.08 -2.43
C ASN A 233 30.63 3.00 -2.01
N TRP A 234 30.35 1.74 -2.32
CA TRP A 234 31.22 0.61 -1.96
C TRP A 234 32.53 0.57 -2.78
N GLU A 235 32.49 1.06 -4.02
CA GLU A 235 33.61 1.06 -4.98
C GLU A 235 34.93 1.62 -4.46
N GLN A 236 34.86 2.53 -3.48
CA GLN A 236 36.04 3.23 -2.98
C GLN A 236 36.78 2.47 -1.88
N CYS A 237 36.33 1.27 -1.49
CA CYS A 237 36.91 0.53 -0.37
C CYS A 237 37.57 -0.79 -0.79
N THR A 238 38.83 -0.95 -0.37
CA THR A 238 39.63 -2.17 -0.53
C THR A 238 39.30 -3.24 0.51
N VAL A 239 38.69 -2.85 1.63
CA VAL A 239 38.25 -3.76 2.70
C VAL A 239 36.86 -4.28 2.36
N ARG A 240 36.69 -5.60 2.45
CA ARG A 240 35.58 -6.33 1.84
C ARG A 240 34.47 -6.79 2.81
N ALA A 241 34.70 -6.74 4.12
CA ALA A 241 33.72 -7.22 5.11
C ALA A 241 33.09 -6.07 5.93
N ILE A 242 31.77 -6.16 6.16
CA ILE A 242 31.08 -5.47 7.27
C ILE A 242 30.74 -6.54 8.30
N ASP A 243 31.41 -6.51 9.42
CA ASP A 243 31.25 -7.46 10.54
C ASP A 243 30.37 -6.89 11.67
N CYS A 244 29.94 -5.63 11.59
CA CYS A 244 29.24 -4.98 12.70
C CYS A 244 27.88 -5.55 13.07
N PHE A 245 27.27 -6.33 12.17
CA PHE A 245 25.98 -6.97 12.40
C PHE A 245 26.09 -8.49 12.62
N THR A 246 27.29 -9.04 12.76
CA THR A 246 27.49 -10.50 12.95
C THR A 246 26.98 -10.99 14.31
N SER A 247 27.05 -10.13 15.34
CA SER A 247 26.67 -10.42 16.72
C SER A 247 25.33 -9.75 17.10
N CYS A 248 24.23 -10.22 16.50
CA CYS A 248 22.88 -9.71 16.78
C CYS A 248 21.96 -10.87 17.22
N PRO A 249 21.95 -11.28 18.50
CA PRO A 249 21.32 -12.52 18.97
C PRO A 249 19.78 -12.55 18.90
N SER A 250 19.16 -11.42 18.57
CA SER A 250 17.71 -11.30 18.41
C SER A 250 17.28 -11.12 16.96
N LEU A 251 18.23 -11.13 16.00
CA LEU A 251 17.97 -10.77 14.61
C LEU A 251 17.12 -11.84 13.93
N GLN A 252 15.90 -11.46 13.53
CA GLN A 252 14.93 -12.33 12.86
C GLN A 252 14.70 -11.92 11.41
N HIS A 253 14.85 -10.63 11.09
CA HIS A 253 14.60 -10.09 9.77
C HIS A 253 15.82 -9.32 9.28
N PHE A 254 16.40 -9.74 8.16
CA PHE A 254 17.56 -9.06 7.57
C PHE A 254 17.32 -8.78 6.09
N SER A 255 17.41 -7.52 5.68
CA SER A 255 17.36 -7.09 4.28
C SER A 255 18.68 -6.41 3.93
N LEU A 256 19.27 -6.77 2.80
CA LEU A 256 20.54 -6.22 2.31
C LEU A 256 20.37 -5.72 0.87
N ALA A 257 20.61 -4.44 0.63
CA ALA A 257 20.60 -3.83 -0.69
C ALA A 257 21.97 -3.19 -1.00
N THR A 258 22.58 -3.54 -2.13
CA THR A 258 23.82 -2.90 -2.59
C THR A 258 23.73 -2.63 -4.09
N ARG A 259 24.10 -1.42 -4.52
CA ARG A 259 24.13 -1.06 -5.96
C ARG A 259 25.32 -1.64 -6.72
N ASN A 260 26.36 -2.13 -6.03
CA ASN A 260 27.65 -2.38 -6.66
C ASN A 260 27.90 -3.88 -6.87
N TRP A 261 28.56 -4.23 -7.97
CA TRP A 261 28.70 -5.62 -8.43
C TRP A 261 29.86 -6.44 -7.86
N TYR A 262 30.71 -5.83 -7.04
CA TYR A 262 31.90 -6.51 -6.52
C TYR A 262 31.55 -7.62 -5.51
N SER A 263 32.42 -8.61 -5.38
CA SER A 263 32.18 -9.85 -4.61
C SER A 263 31.94 -9.58 -3.12
N HIS A 264 30.68 -9.44 -2.71
CA HIS A 264 30.24 -9.17 -1.34
C HIS A 264 30.10 -10.44 -0.47
N ASP A 265 30.90 -11.47 -0.73
CA ASP A 265 30.74 -12.80 -0.09
C ASP A 265 31.12 -12.81 1.40
N GLU A 266 31.84 -11.78 1.88
CA GLU A 266 32.42 -11.73 3.23
C GLU A 266 31.43 -11.21 4.29
N LEU A 267 30.55 -10.26 3.94
CA LEU A 267 29.56 -9.70 4.88
C LEU A 267 28.55 -10.76 5.37
N VAL A 268 28.24 -11.70 4.48
CA VAL A 268 27.18 -12.70 4.64
C VAL A 268 27.71 -13.96 5.36
N SER A 269 29.02 -14.22 5.31
CA SER A 269 29.58 -15.48 5.87
C SER A 269 29.46 -15.62 7.39
N GLU A 270 29.45 -14.51 8.13
CA GLU A 270 29.55 -14.53 9.59
C GLU A 270 28.20 -14.26 10.29
N MET A 271 27.12 -14.15 9.52
CA MET A 271 25.78 -13.96 10.07
C MET A 271 25.27 -15.21 10.78
N GLN A 272 24.55 -15.02 11.89
CA GLN A 272 23.85 -16.09 12.59
C GLN A 272 22.58 -16.49 11.84
N TRP A 273 22.71 -17.25 10.76
CA TRP A 273 21.59 -17.60 9.86
C TRP A 273 20.47 -18.39 10.54
N ALA A 274 20.81 -19.20 11.55
CA ALA A 274 19.86 -20.10 12.21
C ALA A 274 18.70 -19.38 12.92
N GLN A 275 18.87 -18.12 13.32
CA GLN A 275 17.82 -17.32 13.98
C GLN A 275 16.98 -16.47 13.01
N LEU A 276 17.42 -16.31 11.76
CA LEU A 276 16.69 -15.51 10.79
C LEU A 276 15.39 -16.23 10.41
N LYS A 277 14.27 -15.52 10.48
CA LYS A 277 12.96 -15.93 9.95
C LYS A 277 12.77 -15.47 8.52
N THR A 278 13.26 -14.27 8.21
CA THR A 278 13.21 -13.73 6.85
C THR A 278 14.55 -13.11 6.47
N PHE A 279 14.97 -13.37 5.24
CA PHE A 279 16.11 -12.68 4.62
C PHE A 279 15.68 -12.10 3.29
N GLU A 280 16.06 -10.87 3.02
CA GLU A 280 15.80 -10.20 1.75
C GLU A 280 17.11 -9.73 1.10
N ASP A 281 17.47 -10.30 -0.04
CA ASP A 281 18.67 -9.89 -0.79
C ASP A 281 18.26 -9.02 -1.97
N ARG A 282 18.54 -7.72 -1.92
CA ARG A 282 18.28 -6.74 -3.00
C ARG A 282 19.56 -6.22 -3.64
N ARG A 283 20.62 -7.02 -3.63
CA ARG A 283 21.87 -6.67 -4.32
C ARG A 283 21.68 -6.77 -5.83
N GLU A 284 22.32 -5.87 -6.56
CA GLU A 284 22.27 -5.84 -8.04
C GLU A 284 23.14 -6.94 -8.69
N THR A 285 23.27 -8.13 -8.09
CA THR A 285 24.18 -9.19 -8.53
C THR A 285 23.60 -10.60 -8.42
N SER A 286 24.15 -11.53 -9.20
CA SER A 286 23.85 -12.97 -9.16
C SER A 286 24.34 -13.71 -7.90
N LEU A 287 24.93 -13.01 -6.92
CA LEU A 287 25.51 -13.58 -5.70
C LEU A 287 24.47 -14.09 -4.68
N ALA A 288 23.19 -13.81 -4.91
CA ALA A 288 22.10 -14.39 -4.14
C ALA A 288 22.28 -15.91 -3.99
N SER A 289 22.65 -16.57 -5.08
CA SER A 289 22.89 -18.01 -5.13
C SER A 289 23.97 -18.55 -4.18
N ARG A 290 25.10 -17.85 -4.02
CA ARG A 290 26.13 -18.22 -3.02
C ARG A 290 25.65 -18.00 -1.59
N THR A 291 24.81 -17.00 -1.41
CA THR A 291 24.16 -16.71 -0.13
C THR A 291 23.17 -17.80 0.23
N PHE A 292 22.43 -18.34 -0.75
CA PHE A 292 21.68 -19.58 -0.57
C PHE A 292 22.62 -20.73 -0.21
N ALA A 293 23.71 -20.96 -0.96
CA ALA A 293 24.64 -22.08 -0.74
C ALA A 293 25.19 -22.19 0.70
N LYS A 294 25.53 -21.08 1.34
CA LYS A 294 26.01 -21.07 2.73
C LYS A 294 24.90 -21.31 3.77
N ARG A 295 23.64 -21.31 3.37
CA ARG A 295 22.46 -21.23 4.24
C ARG A 295 21.72 -22.54 4.44
N SER A 296 21.97 -23.58 3.64
CA SER A 296 21.27 -24.89 3.75
C SER A 296 21.37 -25.52 5.14
N GLU A 297 22.32 -25.09 5.95
CA GLU A 297 22.54 -25.59 7.30
C GLU A 297 21.68 -24.88 8.37
N SER A 298 20.85 -23.91 7.99
CA SER A 298 20.13 -23.04 8.94
C SER A 298 18.60 -23.13 8.84
N ALA A 299 17.93 -23.02 9.99
CA ALA A 299 16.49 -23.17 10.16
C ALA A 299 15.64 -21.96 9.70
N THR A 300 16.02 -21.26 8.63
CA THR A 300 15.21 -20.13 8.16
C THR A 300 13.95 -20.58 7.40
N THR A 301 12.79 -20.08 7.82
CA THR A 301 11.49 -20.35 7.19
C THR A 301 11.22 -19.54 5.91
N GLY A 302 11.70 -18.30 5.78
CA GLY A 302 11.34 -17.43 4.64
C GLY A 302 12.52 -16.74 3.98
N ILE A 303 12.51 -16.70 2.64
CA ILE A 303 13.52 -16.00 1.84
C ILE A 303 12.84 -15.13 0.79
N SER A 304 13.29 -13.89 0.69
CA SER A 304 13.03 -12.99 -0.41
C SER A 304 14.35 -12.66 -1.09
N CYS A 305 14.34 -12.58 -2.41
CA CYS A 305 15.50 -12.28 -3.23
C CYS A 305 15.03 -11.40 -4.39
N ASP A 306 15.76 -10.34 -4.65
CA ASP A 306 15.58 -9.43 -5.77
C ASP A 306 16.83 -9.54 -6.64
N ILE A 307 16.70 -10.33 -7.70
CA ILE A 307 17.71 -10.62 -8.70
C ILE A 307 17.65 -9.51 -9.74
N LYS A 308 18.51 -8.50 -9.59
CA LYS A 308 18.73 -7.50 -10.64
C LYS A 308 19.94 -7.88 -11.48
N LEU A 309 19.75 -7.92 -12.80
CA LEU A 309 20.78 -8.39 -13.71
C LEU A 309 21.47 -7.21 -14.38
N GLY A 310 22.70 -6.96 -13.95
CA GLY A 310 23.56 -5.90 -14.50
C GLY A 310 24.71 -6.39 -15.38
N ASP A 311 25.18 -7.65 -15.22
CA ASP A 311 26.41 -8.09 -15.90
C ASP A 311 26.47 -9.60 -16.22
N ARG A 312 26.97 -9.92 -17.43
CA ARG A 312 26.92 -11.24 -18.09
C ARG A 312 27.99 -12.20 -17.57
N GLU A 313 29.11 -11.66 -17.09
CA GLU A 313 30.34 -12.42 -16.83
C GLU A 313 30.26 -13.35 -15.60
N TYR A 314 29.29 -13.14 -14.70
CA TYR A 314 29.22 -13.86 -13.41
C TYR A 314 28.31 -15.10 -13.39
N MET A 315 27.52 -15.34 -14.44
CA MET A 315 26.56 -16.46 -14.49
C MET A 315 27.19 -17.81 -14.88
N GLU A 316 28.36 -17.80 -15.53
CA GLU A 316 28.96 -19.03 -16.09
C GLU A 316 29.70 -19.90 -15.05
N LYS A 317 30.00 -19.36 -13.85
CA LYS A 317 30.59 -20.16 -12.77
C LYS A 317 29.52 -20.99 -12.07
N GLN A 318 29.30 -22.18 -12.60
CA GLN A 318 28.36 -23.21 -12.14
C GLN A 318 28.20 -23.23 -10.61
N LEU A 319 26.99 -22.97 -10.16
CA LEU A 319 26.52 -23.29 -8.83
C LEU A 319 26.47 -24.80 -8.74
N SER A 320 27.07 -25.33 -7.70
CA SER A 320 26.71 -26.67 -7.25
C SER A 320 25.21 -26.70 -6.95
N GLN A 321 24.56 -27.81 -7.28
CA GLN A 321 23.19 -28.06 -6.85
C GLN A 321 23.09 -27.86 -5.34
N PHE A 322 22.10 -27.08 -4.94
CA PHE A 322 21.86 -26.66 -3.58
C PHE A 322 20.51 -27.19 -3.12
N SER A 323 20.47 -27.75 -1.92
CA SER A 323 19.22 -28.13 -1.27
C SER A 323 19.11 -27.50 0.10
N ALA A 324 17.97 -26.90 0.39
CA ALA A 324 17.67 -26.34 1.71
C ALA A 324 16.30 -26.84 2.16
N SER A 325 16.31 -27.59 3.26
CA SER A 325 15.14 -28.33 3.70
C SER A 325 14.15 -27.52 4.53
N ASP A 326 14.51 -26.33 5.02
CA ASP A 326 13.68 -25.58 5.97
C ASP A 326 12.97 -24.35 5.38
N ILE A 327 13.26 -24.00 4.12
CA ILE A 327 12.64 -22.86 3.45
C ILE A 327 11.20 -23.21 3.06
N THR A 328 10.24 -22.49 3.63
CA THR A 328 8.82 -22.63 3.33
C THR A 328 8.32 -21.54 2.39
N GLU A 329 8.97 -20.37 2.34
CA GLU A 329 8.58 -19.26 1.48
C GLU A 329 9.77 -18.76 0.67
N LEU A 330 9.56 -18.61 -0.65
CA LEU A 330 10.54 -18.06 -1.57
C LEU A 330 9.91 -16.97 -2.42
N ASN A 331 10.40 -15.74 -2.29
CA ASN A 331 10.07 -14.64 -3.18
C ASN A 331 11.29 -14.32 -4.05
N VAL A 332 11.10 -14.30 -5.36
CA VAL A 332 12.10 -13.95 -6.35
C VAL A 332 11.52 -12.80 -7.17
N ASN A 333 12.14 -11.63 -7.06
CA ASN A 333 11.89 -10.53 -7.98
C ASN A 333 13.03 -10.51 -9.00
N CYS A 334 12.71 -10.39 -10.28
CA CYS A 334 13.66 -10.35 -11.37
C CYS A 334 13.39 -9.09 -12.19
N SER A 335 14.39 -8.22 -12.29
CA SER A 335 14.36 -7.04 -13.15
C SER A 335 15.67 -6.90 -13.91
N GLY A 336 15.62 -6.46 -15.16
CA GLY A 336 16.82 -6.28 -15.97
C GLY A 336 16.49 -5.98 -17.42
N SER A 337 17.31 -5.12 -18.03
CA SER A 337 17.11 -4.67 -19.40
C SER A 337 17.46 -5.73 -20.47
N ASP A 338 18.32 -6.71 -20.15
CA ASP A 338 18.65 -7.83 -21.04
C ASP A 338 17.80 -9.07 -20.72
N MET A 339 16.90 -9.40 -21.64
CA MET A 339 15.93 -10.48 -21.47
C MET A 339 16.54 -11.88 -21.46
N ALA A 340 17.57 -12.10 -22.29
CA ALA A 340 18.24 -13.40 -22.33
C ALA A 340 18.93 -13.66 -21.00
N MET A 341 19.49 -12.62 -20.39
CA MET A 341 20.05 -12.71 -19.05
C MET A 341 18.99 -13.00 -18.00
N VAL A 342 17.82 -12.34 -18.03
CA VAL A 342 16.72 -12.63 -17.09
C VAL A 342 16.29 -14.09 -17.16
N ASN A 343 16.05 -14.60 -18.37
CA ASN A 343 15.65 -16.00 -18.51
C ASN A 343 16.77 -16.97 -18.07
N ASN A 344 18.03 -16.69 -18.42
CA ASN A 344 19.16 -17.51 -17.99
C ASN A 344 19.34 -17.49 -16.47
N ALA A 345 19.11 -16.36 -15.80
CA ALA A 345 19.19 -16.25 -14.35
C ALA A 345 18.10 -17.05 -13.66
N ILE A 346 16.87 -16.96 -14.17
CA ILE A 346 15.76 -17.76 -13.67
C ILE A 346 16.01 -19.24 -13.93
N GLN A 347 16.45 -19.61 -15.13
CA GLN A 347 16.80 -20.98 -15.47
C GLN A 347 17.85 -21.51 -14.50
N TYR A 348 18.94 -20.78 -14.33
CA TYR A 348 20.04 -21.16 -13.46
C TYR A 348 19.61 -21.32 -12.00
N PHE A 349 18.83 -20.35 -11.50
CA PHE A 349 18.22 -20.41 -10.18
C PHE A 349 17.32 -21.65 -10.04
N ALA A 350 16.46 -21.88 -11.03
CA ALA A 350 15.51 -22.98 -11.12
C ALA A 350 16.15 -24.32 -11.47
N GLU A 351 17.44 -24.38 -11.79
CA GLU A 351 18.23 -25.62 -11.98
C GLU A 351 19.09 -25.92 -10.75
N SER A 352 19.49 -24.88 -10.02
CA SER A 352 20.44 -25.00 -8.92
C SER A 352 19.77 -25.26 -7.56
N LEU A 353 18.49 -24.91 -7.36
CA LEU A 353 17.86 -24.97 -6.03
C LEU A 353 16.89 -26.15 -5.86
N THR A 354 16.90 -26.79 -4.70
CA THR A 354 16.00 -27.88 -4.33
C THR A 354 15.40 -27.61 -2.96
N LEU A 355 14.12 -27.22 -2.90
CA LEU A 355 13.44 -26.74 -1.70
C LEU A 355 12.24 -27.64 -1.32
N PRO A 356 12.46 -28.79 -0.67
CA PRO A 356 11.41 -29.80 -0.48
C PRO A 356 10.26 -29.37 0.44
N LYS A 357 10.49 -28.46 1.39
CA LYS A 357 9.43 -27.92 2.27
C LYS A 357 8.82 -26.61 1.76
N LEU A 358 9.06 -26.23 0.50
CA LEU A 358 8.52 -24.98 -0.03
C LEU A 358 6.99 -25.04 -0.11
N VAL A 359 6.33 -24.09 0.56
CA VAL A 359 4.88 -23.94 0.62
C VAL A 359 4.43 -22.73 -0.22
N GLY A 360 5.24 -21.69 -0.30
CA GLY A 360 4.93 -20.48 -1.07
C GLY A 360 6.06 -20.10 -2.02
N LEU A 361 5.71 -19.93 -3.30
CA LEU A 361 6.59 -19.42 -4.34
C LEU A 361 6.02 -18.14 -4.95
N LYS A 362 6.75 -17.03 -4.83
CA LYS A 362 6.51 -15.82 -5.62
C LYS A 362 7.65 -15.62 -6.60
N LEU A 363 7.34 -15.49 -7.86
CA LEU A 363 8.23 -15.10 -8.94
C LEU A 363 7.62 -13.88 -9.64
N ASP A 364 8.28 -12.74 -9.49
CA ASP A 364 7.89 -11.45 -10.04
C ASP A 364 8.93 -11.06 -11.08
N VAL A 365 8.58 -11.08 -12.36
CA VAL A 365 9.44 -10.74 -13.48
C VAL A 365 8.91 -9.44 -14.07
N THR A 366 9.41 -8.33 -13.54
CA THR A 366 8.94 -6.99 -13.90
C THR A 366 9.89 -6.37 -14.93
N GLU A 367 9.43 -6.18 -16.17
CA GLU A 367 9.88 -5.21 -17.19
C GLU A 367 9.33 -5.60 -18.59
N ALA A 368 8.78 -4.59 -19.31
CA ALA A 368 7.71 -4.66 -20.31
C ALA A 368 8.00 -5.39 -21.65
N TRP A 369 9.06 -6.19 -21.76
CA TRP A 369 9.55 -6.67 -23.06
C TRP A 369 10.00 -8.15 -23.07
N SER A 370 9.34 -9.04 -22.32
CA SER A 370 9.71 -10.46 -22.22
C SER A 370 8.84 -11.43 -23.07
N PRO A 371 9.23 -11.75 -24.32
CA PRO A 371 8.58 -12.84 -25.05
C PRO A 371 9.04 -14.25 -24.62
N ASN A 372 10.13 -14.38 -23.84
CA ASN A 372 10.87 -15.65 -23.71
C ASN A 372 10.91 -16.25 -22.30
N PHE A 373 10.16 -15.73 -21.31
CA PHE A 373 10.09 -16.37 -20.00
C PHE A 373 9.47 -17.77 -20.12
N SER A 374 10.25 -18.81 -19.78
CA SER A 374 9.80 -20.20 -19.88
C SER A 374 9.34 -20.74 -18.53
N LEU A 375 8.04 -21.02 -18.42
CA LEU A 375 7.45 -21.72 -17.27
C LEU A 375 8.05 -23.13 -17.04
N ASN A 376 8.74 -23.71 -18.03
CA ASN A 376 9.40 -25.00 -17.86
C ASN A 376 10.52 -24.96 -16.81
N HIS A 377 11.15 -23.80 -16.60
CA HIS A 377 12.14 -23.64 -15.54
C HIS A 377 11.47 -23.79 -14.16
N VAL A 378 10.33 -23.10 -13.96
CA VAL A 378 9.53 -23.22 -12.73
C VAL A 378 9.02 -24.65 -12.54
N LEU A 379 8.51 -25.28 -13.60
CA LEU A 379 8.05 -26.67 -13.58
C LEU A 379 9.18 -27.64 -13.17
N SER A 380 10.37 -27.48 -13.76
CA SER A 380 11.54 -28.31 -13.44
C SER A 380 12.00 -28.11 -12.00
N PHE A 381 11.95 -26.87 -11.51
CA PHE A 381 12.23 -26.54 -10.12
C PHE A 381 11.26 -27.22 -9.15
N ILE A 382 9.95 -27.16 -9.41
CA ILE A 382 8.93 -27.79 -8.55
C ILE A 382 9.09 -29.32 -8.57
N ARG A 383 9.26 -29.93 -9.75
CA ARG A 383 9.49 -31.37 -9.87
C ARG A 383 10.72 -31.84 -9.11
N ARG A 384 11.84 -31.12 -9.25
CA ARG A 384 13.09 -31.47 -8.57
C ARG A 384 12.99 -31.24 -7.06
N SER A 385 12.33 -30.17 -6.63
CA SER A 385 12.12 -29.88 -5.22
C SER A 385 11.16 -30.87 -4.57
N GLY A 386 10.20 -31.43 -5.31
CA GLY A 386 9.17 -32.31 -4.75
C GLY A 386 8.28 -31.59 -3.72
N CYS A 387 8.17 -30.26 -3.83
CA CYS A 387 7.43 -29.42 -2.90
C CYS A 387 5.94 -29.40 -3.23
N SER A 388 5.09 -29.31 -2.20
CA SER A 388 3.65 -29.10 -2.35
C SER A 388 3.31 -27.64 -2.05
N LEU A 389 3.06 -26.86 -3.11
CA LEU A 389 2.81 -25.43 -2.97
C LEU A 389 1.36 -25.17 -2.56
N LYS A 390 1.18 -24.35 -1.51
CA LYS A 390 -0.09 -23.74 -1.12
C LYS A 390 -0.26 -22.34 -1.70
N ARG A 391 0.85 -21.66 -2.03
CA ARG A 391 0.83 -20.32 -2.60
C ARG A 391 1.75 -20.24 -3.80
N LEU A 392 1.21 -19.76 -4.92
CA LEU A 392 1.96 -19.61 -6.16
C LEU A 392 1.64 -18.26 -6.78
N HIS A 393 2.62 -17.36 -6.80
CA HIS A 393 2.51 -16.06 -7.44
C HIS A 393 3.48 -16.00 -8.63
N LEU A 394 2.96 -16.02 -9.86
CA LEU A 394 3.72 -15.93 -11.09
C LEU A 394 3.34 -14.64 -11.82
N ILE A 395 4.09 -13.58 -11.57
CA ILE A 395 3.89 -12.29 -12.21
C ILE A 395 4.94 -12.17 -13.30
N TYR A 396 4.51 -12.14 -14.55
CA TYR A 396 5.39 -11.97 -15.71
C TYR A 396 4.63 -11.25 -16.84
N GLU A 397 5.34 -10.58 -17.73
CA GLU A 397 4.76 -9.89 -18.88
C GLU A 397 4.97 -10.71 -20.15
N LEU A 398 4.02 -11.57 -20.54
CA LEU A 398 4.08 -12.30 -21.81
C LEU A 398 3.56 -11.42 -22.95
N LEU A 399 4.43 -11.13 -23.92
CA LEU A 399 4.03 -10.51 -25.19
C LEU A 399 3.39 -11.51 -26.17
N ASP A 400 3.73 -12.80 -26.09
CA ASP A 400 3.15 -13.83 -26.94
C ASP A 400 2.78 -15.10 -26.16
N ILE A 401 1.49 -15.46 -26.18
CA ILE A 401 0.96 -16.67 -25.54
C ILE A 401 1.33 -17.91 -26.35
N GLY A 402 1.61 -17.76 -27.65
CA GLY A 402 1.93 -18.88 -28.54
C GLY A 402 3.30 -19.49 -28.28
N ALA A 403 4.20 -18.79 -27.60
CA ALA A 403 5.57 -19.23 -27.36
C ALA A 403 5.73 -20.12 -26.11
N ALA A 404 4.82 -20.01 -25.14
CA ALA A 404 4.84 -20.90 -23.99
C ALA A 404 4.40 -22.31 -24.45
N PRO A 405 5.19 -23.37 -24.19
CA PRO A 405 4.78 -24.71 -24.56
C PRO A 405 3.43 -25.02 -23.91
N PRO A 406 2.45 -25.48 -24.70
CA PRO A 406 1.09 -25.66 -24.22
C PRO A 406 1.08 -26.58 -22.99
N GLY A 407 0.51 -26.08 -21.89
CA GLY A 407 0.28 -26.87 -20.67
C GLY A 407 1.34 -26.78 -19.58
N ALA A 408 2.42 -25.99 -19.71
CA ALA A 408 3.41 -25.86 -18.62
C ALA A 408 2.77 -25.38 -17.30
N LEU A 409 1.90 -24.36 -17.35
CA LEU A 409 1.14 -23.91 -16.18
C LEU A 409 0.23 -25.02 -15.64
N SER A 410 -0.50 -25.73 -16.50
CA SER A 410 -1.37 -26.84 -16.09
C SER A 410 -0.57 -27.94 -15.37
N GLN A 411 0.64 -28.24 -15.85
CA GLN A 411 1.54 -29.20 -15.20
C GLN A 411 2.05 -28.69 -13.85
N ILE A 412 2.35 -27.39 -13.71
CA ILE A 412 2.72 -26.78 -12.43
C ILE A 412 1.57 -26.93 -11.42
N LEU A 413 0.35 -26.58 -11.85
CA LEU A 413 -0.85 -26.68 -11.01
C LEU A 413 -1.18 -28.13 -10.65
N ALA A 414 -0.95 -29.09 -11.54
CA ALA A 414 -1.13 -30.52 -11.27
C ALA A 414 -0.13 -31.07 -10.25
N LEU A 415 1.03 -30.44 -10.07
CA LEU A 415 2.01 -30.79 -9.04
C LEU A 415 1.75 -30.11 -7.68
N SER A 416 0.74 -29.25 -7.62
CA SER A 416 0.40 -28.44 -6.45
C SER A 416 -1.08 -28.61 -6.11
N ASP A 417 -1.50 -29.82 -5.79
CA ASP A 417 -2.89 -30.16 -5.48
C ASP A 417 -3.43 -29.43 -4.23
N GLU A 418 -2.55 -29.12 -3.28
CA GLU A 418 -2.85 -28.30 -2.08
C GLU A 418 -2.86 -26.78 -2.33
N LEU A 419 -2.84 -26.29 -3.57
CA LEU A 419 -2.74 -24.86 -3.85
C LEU A 419 -3.98 -24.08 -3.39
N GLU A 420 -3.80 -23.14 -2.46
CA GLU A 420 -4.86 -22.28 -1.88
C GLU A 420 -4.88 -20.86 -2.47
N ASP A 421 -3.71 -20.25 -2.78
CA ASP A 421 -3.59 -18.89 -3.36
C ASP A 421 -2.79 -18.94 -4.68
N LEU A 422 -3.48 -18.72 -5.80
CA LEU A 422 -2.87 -18.57 -7.12
C LEU A 422 -2.94 -17.13 -7.57
N ARG A 423 -1.77 -16.54 -7.85
CA ARG A 423 -1.66 -15.24 -8.52
C ARG A 423 -0.90 -15.43 -9.81
N CYS A 424 -1.48 -15.07 -10.94
CA CYS A 424 -0.80 -15.22 -12.22
C CYS A 424 -1.06 -14.02 -13.11
N SER A 425 -0.09 -13.62 -13.93
CA SER A 425 -0.35 -12.59 -14.94
C SER A 425 -1.27 -13.07 -16.06
N LEU A 426 -1.28 -14.38 -16.36
CA LEU A 426 -2.05 -14.93 -17.45
C LEU A 426 -2.35 -16.41 -17.20
N ILE A 427 -3.59 -16.83 -17.45
CA ILE A 427 -3.98 -18.24 -17.39
C ILE A 427 -4.54 -18.65 -18.76
N PRO A 428 -3.95 -19.63 -19.46
CA PRO A 428 -4.49 -20.12 -20.71
C PRO A 428 -5.93 -20.65 -20.55
N PRO A 429 -6.82 -20.45 -21.54
CA PRO A 429 -8.23 -20.90 -21.46
C PRO A 429 -8.38 -22.39 -21.11
N ASN A 430 -7.57 -23.26 -21.72
CA ASN A 430 -7.60 -24.69 -21.42
C ASN A 430 -7.21 -24.99 -19.96
N THR A 431 -6.32 -24.20 -19.38
CA THR A 431 -5.93 -24.33 -17.96
C THR A 431 -7.05 -23.85 -17.04
N LEU A 432 -7.69 -22.71 -17.36
CA LEU A 432 -8.88 -22.25 -16.63
C LEU A 432 -9.98 -23.31 -16.65
N LYS A 433 -10.28 -23.88 -17.83
CA LYS A 433 -11.27 -24.95 -17.98
C LYS A 433 -10.96 -26.18 -17.12
N SER A 434 -9.69 -26.58 -17.00
CA SER A 434 -9.29 -27.70 -16.13
C SER A 434 -9.30 -27.39 -14.63
N MET A 435 -9.38 -26.11 -14.25
CA MET A 435 -9.56 -25.69 -12.85
C MET A 435 -11.04 -25.65 -12.44
N THR A 436 -11.96 -25.60 -13.42
CA THR A 436 -13.41 -25.63 -13.20
C THR A 436 -13.81 -26.99 -12.64
N LEU A 437 -14.59 -26.99 -11.55
CA LEU A 437 -15.06 -28.22 -10.93
C LEU A 437 -16.16 -28.84 -11.78
N ASP A 438 -15.89 -30.00 -12.36
CA ASP A 438 -16.90 -30.80 -13.05
C ASP A 438 -17.40 -31.90 -12.11
N ALA A 439 -18.67 -31.79 -11.69
CA ALA A 439 -19.31 -32.78 -10.83
C ALA A 439 -19.30 -34.20 -11.44
N THR A 440 -19.18 -34.32 -12.76
CA THR A 440 -19.16 -35.60 -13.47
C THR A 440 -17.77 -36.25 -13.51
N SER A 441 -16.68 -35.48 -13.26
CA SER A 441 -15.30 -35.97 -13.36
C SER A 441 -14.37 -35.36 -12.30
N PRO A 442 -14.53 -35.72 -11.01
CA PRO A 442 -13.75 -35.13 -9.92
C PRO A 442 -12.25 -35.48 -9.96
N ALA A 443 -11.86 -36.57 -10.62
CA ALA A 443 -10.49 -37.10 -10.58
C ALA A 443 -9.44 -36.24 -11.34
N ASN A 444 -9.87 -35.29 -12.17
CA ASN A 444 -8.97 -34.52 -13.05
C ASN A 444 -8.97 -33.01 -12.78
N ILE A 445 -9.49 -32.61 -11.62
CA ILE A 445 -9.61 -31.21 -11.25
C ILE A 445 -8.24 -30.67 -10.85
N LEU A 446 -7.78 -29.61 -11.52
CA LEU A 446 -6.60 -28.87 -11.05
C LEU A 446 -6.95 -28.06 -9.81
N VAL A 447 -6.06 -28.10 -8.81
CA VAL A 447 -6.09 -27.26 -7.61
C VAL A 447 -7.45 -27.27 -6.89
N PRO A 448 -7.92 -28.43 -6.39
CA PRO A 448 -9.22 -28.55 -5.72
C PRO A 448 -9.33 -27.65 -4.48
N GLU A 449 -8.23 -27.32 -3.82
CA GLU A 449 -8.20 -26.48 -2.62
C GLU A 449 -8.08 -24.97 -2.90
N LEU A 450 -8.13 -24.54 -4.17
CA LEU A 450 -7.96 -23.13 -4.53
C LEU A 450 -9.03 -22.26 -3.88
N ARG A 451 -8.60 -21.27 -3.08
CA ARG A 451 -9.44 -20.29 -2.38
C ARG A 451 -9.31 -18.89 -2.94
N VAL A 452 -8.08 -18.51 -3.32
CA VAL A 452 -7.75 -17.18 -3.80
C VAL A 452 -7.21 -17.30 -5.22
N LEU A 453 -7.88 -16.68 -6.18
CA LEU A 453 -7.38 -16.56 -7.55
C LEU A 453 -7.26 -15.08 -7.93
N ARG A 454 -6.03 -14.64 -8.24
CA ARG A 454 -5.74 -13.28 -8.71
C ARG A 454 -5.08 -13.29 -10.07
N ILE A 455 -5.76 -12.73 -11.05
CA ILE A 455 -5.22 -12.62 -12.40
C ILE A 455 -4.77 -11.17 -12.59
N ARG A 456 -3.47 -10.92 -12.79
CA ARG A 456 -2.90 -9.57 -12.96
C ARG A 456 -2.69 -9.26 -14.44
N THR A 457 -3.45 -8.34 -15.00
CA THR A 457 -3.24 -7.92 -16.39
C THR A 457 -2.19 -6.81 -16.49
N PRO A 458 -1.07 -7.00 -17.20
CA PRO A 458 -0.12 -5.92 -17.44
C PRO A 458 -0.74 -4.85 -18.35
N PRO A 459 -0.39 -3.57 -18.18
CA PRO A 459 -1.09 -2.45 -18.81
C PRO A 459 -0.88 -2.39 -20.33
N TYR A 460 0.19 -3.02 -20.83
CA TYR A 460 0.54 -3.01 -22.25
C TYR A 460 -0.14 -4.11 -23.08
N VAL A 461 -0.69 -5.15 -22.43
CA VAL A 461 -1.27 -6.32 -23.12
C VAL A 461 -2.76 -6.13 -23.46
N LEU A 462 -3.36 -5.03 -22.98
CA LEU A 462 -4.81 -4.78 -23.00
C LEU A 462 -5.48 -4.91 -24.38
N SER A 463 -4.79 -4.56 -25.46
CA SER A 463 -5.35 -4.62 -26.82
C SER A 463 -5.52 -6.06 -27.34
N THR A 464 -4.70 -7.00 -26.87
CA THR A 464 -4.79 -8.42 -27.26
C THR A 464 -5.49 -9.26 -26.19
N TRP A 465 -5.54 -8.77 -24.95
CA TRP A 465 -6.06 -9.54 -23.83
C TRP A 465 -7.56 -9.82 -23.91
N SER A 466 -8.35 -8.88 -24.44
CA SER A 466 -9.80 -9.05 -24.55
C SER A 466 -10.23 -10.18 -25.49
N SER A 467 -9.34 -10.67 -26.36
CA SER A 467 -9.61 -11.87 -27.18
C SER A 467 -9.06 -13.16 -26.57
N LYS A 468 -8.28 -13.07 -25.49
CA LYS A 468 -7.50 -14.19 -24.93
C LYS A 468 -8.03 -14.69 -23.59
N LEU A 469 -8.64 -13.83 -22.79
CA LEU A 469 -9.35 -14.21 -21.58
C LEU A 469 -10.84 -14.34 -21.91
N ASP A 470 -11.38 -15.54 -21.81
CA ASP A 470 -12.80 -15.81 -21.97
C ASP A 470 -13.54 -15.55 -20.64
N PRO A 471 -14.36 -14.49 -20.52
CA PRO A 471 -15.10 -14.21 -19.30
C PRO A 471 -16.06 -15.35 -18.93
N ALA A 472 -16.58 -16.10 -19.89
CA ALA A 472 -17.48 -17.22 -19.64
C ALA A 472 -16.74 -18.32 -18.84
N LEU A 473 -15.49 -18.63 -19.18
CA LEU A 473 -14.70 -19.61 -18.43
C LEU A 473 -14.40 -19.18 -16.99
N LEU A 474 -14.20 -17.88 -16.75
CA LEU A 474 -14.05 -17.37 -15.38
C LEU A 474 -15.35 -17.46 -14.58
N ASN A 475 -16.48 -17.19 -15.24
CA ASN A 475 -17.81 -17.34 -14.66
C ASN A 475 -18.08 -18.81 -14.29
N ASP A 476 -17.79 -19.72 -15.21
CA ASP A 476 -17.93 -21.16 -15.00
C ASP A 476 -17.05 -21.65 -13.86
N LEU A 477 -15.78 -21.20 -13.81
CA LEU A 477 -14.88 -21.48 -12.70
C LEU A 477 -15.47 -20.99 -11.36
N ALA A 478 -15.90 -19.73 -11.30
CA ALA A 478 -16.47 -19.14 -10.09
C ALA A 478 -17.72 -19.91 -9.61
N ARG A 479 -18.67 -20.16 -10.52
CA ARG A 479 -19.90 -20.91 -10.24
C ARG A 479 -19.61 -22.31 -9.76
N SER A 480 -18.74 -23.03 -10.47
CA SER A 480 -18.40 -24.41 -10.12
C SER A 480 -17.85 -24.54 -8.70
N ARG A 481 -17.16 -23.52 -8.19
CA ARG A 481 -16.60 -23.46 -6.84
C ARG A 481 -17.62 -23.04 -5.78
N ILE A 482 -18.52 -22.11 -6.12
CA ILE A 482 -19.62 -21.70 -5.24
C ILE A 482 -20.61 -22.85 -5.02
N ASP A 483 -20.97 -23.56 -6.09
CA ASP A 483 -22.02 -24.60 -6.05
C ASP A 483 -21.58 -25.89 -5.34
N THR A 484 -20.27 -26.13 -5.24
CA THR A 484 -19.69 -27.36 -4.66
C THR A 484 -19.20 -27.20 -3.23
N GLN A 485 -18.95 -25.97 -2.77
CA GLN A 485 -18.39 -25.70 -1.45
C GLN A 485 -19.48 -25.69 -0.36
N SER A 486 -19.20 -26.37 0.76
CA SER A 486 -20.04 -26.29 1.95
C SER A 486 -20.15 -24.84 2.44
N ALA A 487 -21.25 -24.47 3.10
CA ALA A 487 -21.53 -23.09 3.53
C ALA A 487 -20.43 -22.39 4.36
N ASP A 488 -19.45 -23.15 4.90
CA ASP A 488 -18.33 -22.64 5.70
C ASP A 488 -17.05 -22.30 4.91
N SER A 489 -16.90 -22.75 3.66
CA SER A 489 -15.75 -22.39 2.81
C SER A 489 -16.13 -21.28 1.84
N LYS A 490 -15.63 -20.06 2.10
CA LYS A 490 -15.76 -18.93 1.19
C LYS A 490 -14.58 -18.92 0.22
N LEU A 491 -14.85 -19.13 -1.06
CA LEU A 491 -13.93 -18.81 -2.14
C LEU A 491 -13.80 -17.28 -2.27
N GLU A 492 -12.59 -16.74 -2.21
CA GLU A 492 -12.32 -15.34 -2.54
C GLU A 492 -11.75 -15.26 -3.96
N LEU A 493 -12.62 -15.18 -4.96
CA LEU A 493 -12.19 -14.91 -6.33
C LEU A 493 -11.92 -13.40 -6.46
N MET A 494 -10.65 -13.01 -6.41
CA MET A 494 -10.25 -11.61 -6.51
C MET A 494 -9.53 -11.36 -7.84
N ILE A 495 -10.28 -10.95 -8.86
CA ILE A 495 -9.70 -10.61 -10.15
C ILE A 495 -9.20 -9.15 -10.07
N SER A 496 -7.87 -8.97 -10.10
CA SER A 496 -7.22 -7.68 -9.94
C SER A 496 -6.69 -7.16 -11.27
N PHE A 497 -7.28 -6.11 -11.79
CA PHE A 497 -6.78 -5.46 -13.00
C PHE A 497 -6.01 -4.21 -12.60
N GLU A 498 -4.84 -4.00 -13.21
CA GLU A 498 -4.15 -2.72 -13.05
C GLU A 498 -4.93 -1.57 -13.69
N ASP A 499 -5.70 -1.89 -14.73
CA ASP A 499 -6.52 -0.96 -15.49
C ASP A 499 -8.01 -1.11 -15.14
N GLN A 500 -8.62 -0.01 -14.69
CA GLN A 500 -10.04 0.05 -14.32
C GLN A 500 -10.97 -0.34 -15.47
N ILE A 501 -10.60 0.06 -16.69
CA ILE A 501 -11.41 -0.14 -17.89
C ILE A 501 -11.58 -1.63 -18.15
N THR A 502 -10.49 -2.39 -17.98
CA THR A 502 -10.49 -3.84 -18.16
C THR A 502 -11.27 -4.54 -17.07
N CYS A 503 -11.09 -4.13 -15.81
CA CYS A 503 -11.92 -4.61 -14.69
C CYS A 503 -13.41 -4.43 -15.00
N SER A 504 -13.75 -3.22 -15.45
CA SER A 504 -15.11 -2.85 -15.81
C SER A 504 -15.67 -3.68 -16.96
N LYS A 505 -14.90 -3.90 -18.03
CA LYS A 505 -15.34 -4.73 -19.17
C LYS A 505 -15.56 -6.19 -18.78
N VAL A 506 -14.63 -6.78 -18.03
CA VAL A 506 -14.77 -8.18 -17.56
C VAL A 506 -15.96 -8.29 -16.62
N PHE A 507 -16.12 -7.35 -15.68
CA PHE A 507 -17.30 -7.29 -14.82
C PHE A 507 -18.60 -7.20 -15.61
N CYS A 508 -18.70 -6.26 -16.55
CA CYS A 508 -19.89 -6.14 -17.40
C CYS A 508 -20.18 -7.43 -18.17
N SER A 509 -19.14 -8.13 -18.65
CA SER A 509 -19.30 -9.42 -19.32
C SER A 509 -19.84 -10.49 -18.37
N LEU A 510 -19.27 -10.62 -17.17
CA LEU A 510 -19.69 -11.59 -16.14
C LEU A 510 -21.13 -11.34 -15.69
N GLU A 511 -21.52 -10.08 -15.52
CA GLU A 511 -22.89 -9.72 -15.14
C GLU A 511 -23.88 -9.91 -16.30
N SER A 512 -23.50 -9.57 -17.53
CA SER A 512 -24.42 -9.65 -18.69
C SER A 512 -24.99 -11.05 -18.90
N GLU A 513 -24.19 -12.09 -18.69
CA GLU A 513 -24.64 -13.49 -18.74
C GLU A 513 -25.54 -13.88 -17.57
N ARG A 514 -25.26 -13.38 -16.36
CA ARG A 514 -25.99 -13.77 -15.13
C ARG A 514 -27.42 -13.24 -15.12
N TRP A 515 -27.61 -12.02 -15.59
CA TRP A 515 -28.91 -11.35 -15.55
C TRP A 515 -29.76 -11.61 -16.81
N GLY A 516 -29.24 -12.39 -17.77
CA GLY A 516 -29.92 -12.63 -19.04
C GLY A 516 -30.24 -11.34 -19.77
N TYR A 517 -29.41 -10.30 -19.58
CA TYR A 517 -29.69 -9.02 -20.18
C TYR A 517 -29.68 -9.21 -21.70
N PRO A 518 -30.73 -8.78 -22.40
CA PRO A 518 -30.60 -8.57 -23.83
C PRO A 518 -29.36 -7.70 -24.00
N THR A 519 -28.54 -7.95 -25.02
CA THR A 519 -27.70 -6.88 -25.58
C THR A 519 -28.67 -5.74 -25.87
N THR A 520 -28.87 -4.84 -24.92
CA THR A 520 -29.85 -3.78 -25.05
C THR A 520 -29.38 -3.03 -26.27
N THR A 521 -30.27 -2.89 -27.25
CA THR A 521 -29.98 -2.12 -28.45
C THR A 521 -29.78 -0.68 -27.98
N GLU A 522 -28.53 -0.36 -27.63
CA GLU A 522 -28.13 0.95 -27.17
C GLU A 522 -28.59 1.94 -28.23
N SER A 523 -29.47 2.87 -27.84
CA SER A 523 -29.91 3.88 -28.80
C SER A 523 -28.67 4.62 -29.30
N PRO A 524 -28.48 4.80 -30.62
CA PRO A 524 -27.34 5.53 -31.16
C PRO A 524 -27.16 6.92 -30.52
N SER A 525 -28.26 7.54 -30.10
CA SER A 525 -28.27 8.81 -29.36
C SER A 525 -27.61 8.70 -27.98
N GLN A 526 -27.89 7.65 -27.21
CA GLN A 526 -27.26 7.42 -25.90
C GLN A 526 -25.78 7.11 -26.04
N MET A 527 -25.38 6.30 -27.04
CA MET A 527 -23.97 6.03 -27.31
C MET A 527 -23.20 7.29 -27.70
N ALA A 528 -23.79 8.13 -28.56
CA ALA A 528 -23.19 9.41 -28.97
C ALA A 528 -23.00 10.34 -27.77
N LYS A 529 -24.00 10.40 -26.87
CA LYS A 529 -23.95 11.16 -25.62
C LYS A 529 -22.82 10.69 -24.71
N MET A 530 -22.70 9.38 -24.46
CA MET A 530 -21.62 8.84 -23.60
C MET A 530 -20.22 9.05 -24.20
N LYS A 531 -20.08 8.93 -25.53
CA LYS A 531 -18.82 9.26 -26.23
C LYS A 531 -18.46 10.74 -26.07
N ALA A 532 -19.45 11.63 -26.16
CA ALA A 532 -19.25 13.06 -25.97
C ALA A 532 -18.77 13.37 -24.53
N TRP A 533 -19.40 12.77 -23.53
CA TRP A 533 -19.00 12.91 -22.12
C TRP A 533 -17.60 12.39 -21.86
N ARG A 534 -17.29 11.17 -22.32
CA ARG A 534 -15.95 10.58 -22.20
C ARG A 534 -14.88 11.48 -22.81
N THR A 535 -15.16 12.05 -23.98
CA THR A 535 -14.24 12.98 -24.66
C THR A 535 -14.04 14.26 -23.86
N GLY A 536 -15.11 14.85 -23.34
CA GLY A 536 -15.05 16.05 -22.49
C GLY A 536 -14.29 15.84 -21.18
N LEU A 537 -14.52 14.72 -20.49
CA LEU A 537 -13.84 14.42 -19.22
C LEU A 537 -12.38 14.01 -19.42
N ARG A 538 -12.04 13.31 -20.53
CA ARG A 538 -10.64 13.06 -20.89
C ARG A 538 -9.87 14.35 -21.12
N TYR A 539 -10.53 15.33 -21.74
CA TYR A 539 -9.95 16.65 -21.94
C TYR A 539 -9.60 17.32 -20.60
N LEU A 540 -10.41 17.14 -19.55
CA LEU A 540 -10.12 17.61 -18.20
C LEU A 540 -8.96 16.88 -17.52
N GLY A 541 -8.94 15.56 -17.59
CA GLY A 541 -7.95 14.74 -16.88
C GLY A 541 -6.57 14.67 -17.53
N GLY A 542 -6.47 14.94 -18.84
CA GLY A 542 -5.24 14.79 -19.62
C GLY A 542 -4.62 16.12 -20.05
N ASN A 543 -3.52 16.52 -19.41
CA ASN A 543 -2.55 17.50 -19.91
C ASN A 543 -3.08 18.92 -20.25
N PHE A 544 -3.60 19.64 -19.25
CA PHE A 544 -3.62 21.13 -19.27
C PHE A 544 -2.21 21.76 -19.11
N GLY A 545 -1.16 20.95 -19.07
CA GLY A 545 0.13 21.31 -18.51
C GLY A 545 0.92 22.43 -19.20
N ASN A 546 0.75 22.75 -20.49
CA ASN A 546 1.79 23.56 -21.17
C ASN A 546 1.37 24.49 -22.33
N ARG A 547 0.09 24.79 -22.58
CA ARG A 547 -0.26 25.77 -23.62
C ARG A 547 -1.34 26.70 -23.13
N LEU A 548 -1.11 28.02 -23.15
CA LEU A 548 -2.08 29.08 -22.88
C LEU A 548 -2.52 29.67 -24.23
N SER A 549 -3.73 29.38 -24.71
CA SER A 549 -4.25 29.99 -25.96
C SER A 549 -5.74 30.35 -25.84
N SER A 550 -6.21 31.33 -26.60
CA SER A 550 -7.58 31.85 -26.57
C SER A 550 -8.69 30.83 -26.90
N THR A 551 -8.34 29.62 -27.35
CA THR A 551 -9.31 28.53 -27.60
C THR A 551 -9.96 27.98 -26.32
N TYR A 552 -9.38 28.21 -25.15
CA TYR A 552 -9.87 27.65 -23.88
C TYR A 552 -11.24 28.15 -23.42
N TYR A 553 -11.63 29.39 -23.71
CA TYR A 553 -12.96 29.88 -23.28
C TYR A 553 -14.10 29.11 -23.98
N LYS A 554 -13.90 28.76 -25.26
CA LYS A 554 -14.87 27.94 -26.00
C LYS A 554 -14.93 26.51 -25.46
N GLU A 555 -13.82 25.98 -24.98
CA GLU A 555 -13.75 24.64 -24.41
C GLU A 555 -14.30 24.57 -22.99
N GLY A 556 -14.04 25.59 -22.15
CA GLY A 556 -14.65 25.72 -20.82
C GLY A 556 -16.17 25.81 -20.88
N TRP A 557 -16.72 26.52 -21.87
CA TRP A 557 -18.17 26.57 -22.11
C TRP A 557 -18.73 25.22 -22.55
N LYS A 558 -18.11 24.54 -23.54
CA LYS A 558 -18.54 23.20 -23.98
C LYS A 558 -18.53 22.19 -22.84
N LEU A 559 -17.51 22.28 -22.00
CA LEU A 559 -17.38 21.41 -20.83
C LEU A 559 -18.47 21.67 -19.79
N ASN A 560 -18.80 22.94 -19.55
CA ASN A 560 -19.92 23.30 -18.67
C ASN A 560 -21.25 22.73 -19.17
N GLU A 561 -21.49 22.72 -20.49
CA GLU A 561 -22.67 22.09 -21.08
C GLU A 561 -22.67 20.57 -20.90
N ILE A 562 -21.52 19.90 -21.08
CA ILE A 562 -21.37 18.47 -20.77
C ILE A 562 -21.72 18.18 -19.31
N ILE A 563 -21.20 18.96 -18.37
CA ILE A 563 -21.47 18.76 -16.93
C ILE A 563 -22.94 19.01 -16.60
N LYS A 564 -23.59 20.04 -17.16
CA LYS A 564 -25.03 20.25 -16.98
C LYS A 564 -25.83 19.07 -17.51
N GLU A 565 -25.44 18.53 -18.66
CA GLU A 565 -26.10 17.37 -19.23
C GLU A 565 -25.94 16.13 -18.36
N MET A 566 -24.77 15.95 -17.74
CA MET A 566 -24.52 14.90 -16.75
C MET A 566 -25.37 15.11 -15.49
N GLU A 567 -25.39 16.31 -14.93
CA GLU A 567 -26.22 16.63 -13.75
C GLU A 567 -27.71 16.36 -13.98
N ALA A 568 -28.21 16.62 -15.19
CA ALA A 568 -29.59 16.34 -15.57
C ALA A 568 -29.86 14.84 -15.85
N TYR A 569 -28.82 14.03 -16.04
CA TYR A 569 -28.97 12.61 -16.27
C TYR A 569 -29.41 11.90 -15.00
N SER A 570 -30.53 11.18 -15.12
CA SER A 570 -31.07 10.35 -14.04
C SER A 570 -30.57 8.93 -14.23
N ILE A 571 -29.85 8.42 -13.24
CA ILE A 571 -29.63 6.98 -13.12
C ILE A 571 -30.86 6.43 -12.43
N THR A 572 -31.75 5.80 -13.20
CA THR A 572 -32.95 5.16 -12.66
C THR A 572 -32.79 3.66 -12.49
N GLY A 573 -31.66 3.08 -12.91
CA GLY A 573 -31.38 1.66 -12.76
C GLY A 573 -29.95 1.26 -13.11
N PHE A 574 -29.65 -0.02 -12.87
CA PHE A 574 -28.33 -0.63 -13.06
C PHE A 574 -27.85 -0.59 -14.53
N GLU A 575 -28.76 -0.65 -15.50
CA GLU A 575 -28.41 -0.59 -16.93
C GLU A 575 -27.73 0.72 -17.32
N GLN A 576 -28.23 1.86 -16.82
CA GLN A 576 -27.62 3.16 -17.06
C GLN A 576 -26.25 3.25 -16.37
N MET A 577 -26.05 2.56 -15.25
CA MET A 577 -24.76 2.50 -14.55
C MET A 577 -23.74 1.70 -15.34
N LEU A 578 -24.11 0.52 -15.84
CA LEU A 578 -23.26 -0.28 -16.72
C LEU A 578 -22.90 0.49 -17.99
N LEU A 579 -23.84 1.26 -18.54
CA LEU A 579 -23.57 2.12 -19.69
C LEU A 579 -22.55 3.22 -19.35
N LEU A 580 -22.71 3.94 -18.24
CA LEU A 580 -21.71 4.93 -17.79
C LEU A 580 -20.33 4.31 -17.59
N GLN A 581 -20.28 3.10 -17.03
CA GLN A 581 -19.06 2.35 -16.79
C GLN A 581 -18.40 1.87 -18.09
N LYS A 582 -19.17 1.40 -19.08
CA LYS A 582 -18.69 1.01 -20.42
C LYS A 582 -17.91 2.13 -21.12
N TYR A 583 -18.23 3.39 -20.81
CA TYR A 583 -17.58 4.58 -21.36
C TYR A 583 -16.60 5.27 -20.40
N ASP A 584 -16.20 4.61 -19.31
CA ASP A 584 -15.24 5.08 -18.30
C ASP A 584 -15.63 6.41 -17.61
N ILE A 585 -16.92 6.75 -17.61
CA ILE A 585 -17.38 8.06 -17.09
C ILE A 585 -17.06 8.25 -15.60
N PRO A 586 -17.30 7.27 -14.70
CA PRO A 586 -17.01 7.44 -13.26
C PRO A 586 -15.53 7.67 -12.95
N GLU A 587 -14.63 7.02 -13.68
CA GLU A 587 -13.18 7.18 -13.51
C GLU A 587 -12.71 8.56 -13.97
N LEU A 588 -13.17 8.97 -15.15
CA LEU A 588 -12.81 10.27 -15.70
C LEU A 588 -13.35 11.41 -14.85
N LEU A 589 -14.53 11.23 -14.24
CA LEU A 589 -15.08 12.12 -13.22
C LEU A 589 -14.18 12.22 -11.98
N ASP A 590 -13.71 11.08 -11.45
CA ASP A 590 -12.82 11.05 -10.28
C ASP A 590 -11.52 11.80 -10.56
N ARG A 591 -10.83 11.46 -11.67
CA ARG A 591 -9.61 12.16 -12.08
C ARG A 591 -9.84 13.66 -12.30
N ALA A 592 -10.94 14.02 -12.97
CA ALA A 592 -11.29 15.42 -13.21
C ALA A 592 -11.56 16.19 -11.90
N SER A 593 -12.09 15.52 -10.86
CA SER A 593 -12.39 16.14 -9.56
C SER A 593 -11.14 16.61 -8.80
N TYR A 594 -9.99 15.97 -9.04
CA TYR A 594 -8.70 16.32 -8.42
C TYR A 594 -7.90 17.37 -9.21
N VAL A 595 -8.35 17.77 -10.40
CA VAL A 595 -7.66 18.81 -11.17
C VAL A 595 -7.86 20.15 -10.45
N SER A 596 -6.75 20.80 -10.06
CA SER A 596 -6.80 22.12 -9.43
C SER A 596 -7.62 23.09 -10.28
N ALA A 597 -8.51 23.84 -9.65
CA ALA A 597 -9.35 24.85 -10.31
C ALA A 597 -8.53 25.90 -11.09
N GLU A 598 -7.26 26.11 -10.71
CA GLU A 598 -6.34 27.01 -11.39
C GLU A 598 -5.88 26.50 -12.75
N ARG A 599 -5.98 25.18 -12.99
CA ARG A 599 -5.56 24.55 -14.25
C ARG A 599 -6.67 24.50 -15.29
N ILE A 600 -7.92 24.77 -14.90
CA ILE A 600 -9.08 24.71 -15.79
C ILE A 600 -9.61 26.13 -16.00
N PRO A 601 -9.49 26.67 -17.22
CA PRO A 601 -10.03 27.99 -17.55
C PRO A 601 -11.53 28.07 -17.20
N CYS A 602 -11.89 29.12 -16.45
CA CYS A 602 -13.25 29.35 -15.94
C CYS A 602 -13.78 28.33 -14.91
N ALA A 603 -12.95 27.45 -14.33
CA ALA A 603 -13.45 26.49 -13.34
C ALA A 603 -13.99 27.16 -12.07
N SER A 604 -13.40 28.28 -11.64
CA SER A 604 -13.93 29.09 -10.53
C SER A 604 -15.28 29.74 -10.89
N MET A 605 -15.44 30.20 -12.13
CA MET A 605 -16.67 30.82 -12.62
C MET A 605 -17.85 29.83 -12.65
N TYR A 606 -17.59 28.58 -13.02
CA TYR A 606 -18.62 27.54 -13.12
C TYR A 606 -18.70 26.58 -11.92
N LYS A 607 -17.90 26.83 -10.87
CA LYS A 607 -17.78 25.95 -9.69
C LYS A 607 -17.51 24.48 -10.07
N LEU A 608 -16.65 24.29 -11.06
CA LEU A 608 -16.50 23.01 -11.75
C LEU A 608 -16.04 21.89 -10.80
N SER A 609 -15.09 22.18 -9.91
CA SER A 609 -14.58 21.20 -8.93
C SER A 609 -15.66 20.76 -7.94
N GLU A 610 -16.44 21.70 -7.40
CA GLU A 610 -17.58 21.39 -6.50
C GLU A 610 -18.62 20.52 -7.21
N ARG A 611 -18.94 20.84 -8.47
CA ARG A 611 -19.93 20.08 -9.27
C ARG A 611 -19.43 18.70 -9.66
N LEU A 612 -18.15 18.57 -10.01
CA LEU A 612 -17.53 17.26 -10.28
C LEU A 612 -17.51 16.38 -9.03
N LEU A 613 -17.24 16.96 -7.85
CA LEU A 613 -17.29 16.25 -6.58
C LEU A 613 -18.73 15.82 -6.23
N ALA A 614 -19.71 16.71 -6.37
CA ALA A 614 -21.12 16.40 -6.15
C ALA A 614 -21.64 15.35 -7.15
N MET A 615 -21.20 15.40 -8.40
CA MET A 615 -21.50 14.37 -9.40
C MET A 615 -20.82 13.05 -9.07
N LYS A 616 -19.58 13.06 -8.58
CA LYS A 616 -18.93 11.86 -8.06
C LYS A 616 -19.82 11.28 -6.95
N GLU A 617 -20.24 12.05 -5.97
CA GLU A 617 -21.18 11.54 -4.95
C GLU A 617 -22.50 11.02 -5.57
N LYS A 618 -23.10 11.74 -6.52
CA LYS A 618 -24.34 11.33 -7.19
C LYS A 618 -24.20 10.04 -8.01
N PHE A 619 -23.10 9.85 -8.73
CA PHE A 619 -22.88 8.73 -9.66
C PHE A 619 -22.19 7.53 -9.00
N TRP A 620 -21.24 7.78 -8.08
CA TRP A 620 -20.43 6.74 -7.45
C TRP A 620 -21.03 6.21 -6.13
N HIS A 621 -21.74 7.04 -5.36
CA HIS A 621 -22.24 6.61 -4.05
C HIS A 621 -23.40 5.60 -4.16
N PRO A 622 -24.34 5.72 -5.12
CA PRO A 622 -25.29 4.64 -5.41
C PRO A 622 -24.59 3.36 -5.89
N PHE A 623 -23.53 3.49 -6.71
CA PHE A 623 -22.71 2.37 -7.19
C PHE A 623 -22.04 1.60 -6.05
N LEU A 624 -21.54 2.28 -5.03
CA LEU A 624 -20.94 1.63 -3.86
C LEU A 624 -21.99 0.97 -2.96
N HIS A 625 -23.18 1.58 -2.81
CA HIS A 625 -24.22 1.06 -1.93
C HIS A 625 -24.98 -0.15 -2.49
N GLU A 626 -25.29 -0.17 -3.78
CA GLU A 626 -26.03 -1.29 -4.40
C GLU A 626 -25.18 -2.57 -4.50
N ILE A 627 -23.85 -2.42 -4.46
CA ILE A 627 -22.91 -3.53 -4.53
C ILE A 627 -22.68 -4.17 -3.14
N ASP A 628 -22.96 -3.44 -2.06
CA ASP A 628 -22.70 -3.83 -0.66
C ASP A 628 -23.58 -5.00 -0.15
N ASP A 629 -24.58 -5.46 -0.91
CA ASP A 629 -25.44 -6.63 -0.60
C ASP A 629 -24.76 -8.00 -0.80
N GLY A 630 -23.42 -8.03 -0.79
CA GLY A 630 -22.62 -9.25 -0.76
C GLY A 630 -21.34 -9.22 -1.60
N ARG A 631 -21.10 -8.19 -2.42
CA ARG A 631 -19.91 -8.08 -3.27
C ARG A 631 -19.12 -6.83 -2.88
N ARG A 632 -17.81 -6.92 -2.67
CA ARG A 632 -17.01 -5.74 -2.26
C ARG A 632 -16.11 -5.29 -3.39
N TRP A 633 -16.33 -4.07 -3.89
CA TRP A 633 -15.25 -3.36 -4.57
C TRP A 633 -14.23 -2.93 -3.53
N VAL A 634 -13.00 -3.39 -3.67
CA VAL A 634 -11.88 -2.86 -2.89
C VAL A 634 -11.01 -2.07 -3.86
N THR A 635 -11.18 -0.76 -3.86
CA THR A 635 -10.15 0.13 -4.41
C THR A 635 -8.97 0.09 -3.44
N LYS A 636 -7.84 -0.48 -3.88
CA LYS A 636 -6.60 -0.49 -3.10
C LYS A 636 -5.56 0.28 -3.89
N ASN A 637 -4.83 1.17 -3.21
CA ASN A 637 -3.82 2.07 -3.79
C ASN A 637 -3.11 1.47 -5.03
N ASN A 638 -3.41 2.04 -6.21
CA ASN A 638 -2.85 1.74 -7.54
C ASN A 638 -3.44 0.55 -8.35
N GLY A 639 -4.61 -0.01 -7.99
CA GLY A 639 -5.29 -1.00 -8.85
C GLY A 639 -6.79 -1.20 -8.54
N PHE A 640 -7.55 -1.73 -9.50
CA PHE A 640 -8.98 -2.02 -9.33
C PHE A 640 -9.17 -3.52 -9.12
N CYS A 641 -9.72 -3.90 -7.96
CA CYS A 641 -10.03 -5.28 -7.64
C CYS A 641 -11.54 -5.52 -7.69
N LEU A 642 -11.95 -6.51 -8.48
CA LEU A 642 -13.26 -7.11 -8.36
C LEU A 642 -13.13 -8.30 -7.41
N ALA A 643 -13.73 -8.22 -6.22
CA ALA A 643 -13.88 -9.37 -5.33
C ALA A 643 -15.29 -9.96 -5.50
N TYR A 644 -15.34 -11.20 -5.99
CA TYR A 644 -16.52 -12.05 -5.85
C TYR A 644 -16.38 -12.77 -4.49
N VAL A 645 -17.33 -12.50 -3.58
CA VAL A 645 -17.46 -13.18 -2.27
C VAL A 645 -18.60 -14.18 -2.35
#